data_AF-A0A3R6LMU6-F1
#
_entry.id   AF-A0A3R6LMU6-F1
#
_cell.length_a   1.000
_cell.length_b   1.000
_cell.length_c   1.000
_cell.angle_alpha   90.00
_cell.angle_beta   90.00
_cell.angle_gamma   90.00
#
_symmetry.space_group_name_H-M   'P 1'
#
loop_
_entity.id
_entity.type
_entity.pdbx_description
1 polymer ?
#
loop_
_entity_poly.entity_id
_entity_poly.type
_entity_poly.pdbx_seq_one_letter_code
_entity_poly.pdbx_strand_id
1 'polypeptide(L)'
;MFFYCKMCGGELEVNQDATVGQCQYCGTKQTIPKTDNEKIMNLFNRANHYRMKNDFDNAMNSYENILNEDSKNAEAYWGLCLCRYGIEYVKDPLTEKMIPTCHRTQLESIIEDEDFISACENADSVARSTYEQEAKHIDKIQKKILQISSKEEDYDVFICYKEADNMGERTPDSVIGQDIYDALTEKGIRVFFARISLEDKVGTAYEPYIFAALQSAPIMITIGTKPEYMEAVWVKNEWSRFLAMMKKDSKKTIIPVYKFMNPYDMPEGFARIQAVNMEKIGAMQDLVHGIEKILGKDKNRIVEKVVRVDENANSASKYAPLLERAWIFLEDKNWNKAREYVERVLDMNPKCGEAYLIKMLAGMSLNNRNALKNWSHPLDGYDEYKKIMKYGDDELKNELMQYNKIIVDRQRKKEQELNEKRMREERELYERKKREEEERKARLEKKRQEIYAKYDDTIQSNRKKAQDLENEKHEIVEKIIALNANKIQISDRKKELEKQYNEVAGIYNSAMKKIETKKDRREGVGDIISLGIWGITALAGLVLGIAVPVIYFPNNSSGIAVISFLLLSLIVGVVGGFLLSMRFGDIKFFFGDYSQAKEKVKKKYPVVVEYQNICEEEENITKEIDDLKKSEQQYNTNIKGYLQAVTSAQNSIKKQIAALK
;
A
#
# COMPACT_ATOMS: atom_id res chain seq x y z
N MET A 1 7.29 15.19 -14.55
CA MET A 1 8.38 14.53 -13.82
C MET A 1 7.87 14.25 -12.42
N PHE A 2 8.08 13.05 -11.90
CA PHE A 2 7.41 12.57 -10.70
C PHE A 2 8.43 12.18 -9.62
N PHE A 3 8.04 12.32 -8.36
CA PHE A 3 8.79 11.74 -7.26
C PHE A 3 8.37 10.29 -7.06
N TYR A 4 9.31 9.43 -6.68
CA TYR A 4 9.00 8.09 -6.21
C TYR A 4 8.94 8.06 -4.69
N CYS A 5 7.99 7.29 -4.16
CA CYS A 5 7.83 7.04 -2.75
C CYS A 5 9.13 6.46 -2.17
N LYS A 6 9.67 7.13 -1.15
CA LYS A 6 10.89 6.68 -0.46
C LYS A 6 10.73 5.36 0.31
N MET A 7 9.49 4.91 0.50
CA MET A 7 9.17 3.66 1.19
C MET A 7 8.97 2.49 0.22
N CYS A 8 8.17 2.66 -0.84
CA CYS A 8 7.76 1.55 -1.72
C CYS A 8 8.10 1.72 -3.20
N GLY A 9 8.73 2.83 -3.60
CA GLY A 9 9.10 3.11 -4.99
C GLY A 9 7.94 3.44 -5.93
N GLY A 10 6.69 3.49 -5.43
CA GLY A 10 5.52 3.87 -6.21
C GLY A 10 5.52 5.37 -6.54
N GLU A 11 4.97 5.73 -7.69
CA GLU A 11 4.87 7.12 -8.14
C GLU A 11 4.04 7.98 -7.17
N LEU A 12 4.53 9.19 -6.87
CA LEU A 12 3.84 10.15 -6.02
C LEU A 12 3.35 11.32 -6.85
N GLU A 13 2.05 11.55 -6.78
CA GLU A 13 1.46 12.83 -7.17
C GLU A 13 1.75 13.85 -6.07
N VAL A 14 2.61 14.82 -6.38
CA VAL A 14 3.05 15.85 -5.44
C VAL A 14 2.37 17.16 -5.80
N ASN A 15 1.68 17.75 -4.82
CA ASN A 15 1.27 19.15 -4.91
C ASN A 15 2.50 20.03 -4.57
N GLN A 16 2.81 21.02 -5.41
CA GLN A 16 4.05 21.80 -5.35
C GLN A 16 4.26 22.51 -4.00
N ASP A 17 3.19 22.82 -3.27
CA ASP A 17 3.26 23.50 -1.97
C ASP A 17 3.23 22.54 -0.77
N ALA A 18 2.99 21.24 -0.98
CA ALA A 18 2.83 20.27 0.09
C ALA A 18 4.18 19.64 0.50
N THR A 19 4.53 19.70 1.78
CA THR A 19 5.70 19.00 2.33
C THR A 19 5.44 17.59 2.81
N VAL A 20 4.17 17.20 2.90
CA VAL A 20 3.75 15.87 3.31
C VAL A 20 2.68 15.40 2.35
N GLY A 21 2.83 14.17 1.85
CA GLY A 21 1.84 13.52 1.02
C GLY A 21 1.64 12.06 1.40
N GLN A 22 0.56 11.48 0.92
CA GLN A 22 0.23 10.08 1.15
C GLN A 22 0.45 9.28 -0.13
N CYS A 23 1.23 8.20 -0.04
CA CYS A 23 1.43 7.32 -1.19
C CYS A 23 0.14 6.55 -1.51
N GLN A 24 -0.31 6.61 -2.76
CA GLN A 24 -1.48 5.84 -3.21
C GLN A 24 -1.26 4.32 -3.25
N TYR A 25 -0.01 3.87 -3.29
CA TYR A 25 0.34 2.45 -3.38
C TYR A 25 0.52 1.79 -2.00
N CYS A 26 1.34 2.37 -1.12
CA CYS A 26 1.58 1.80 0.22
C CYS A 26 0.78 2.48 1.34
N GLY A 27 0.04 3.55 1.04
CA GLY A 27 -0.77 4.28 2.03
C GLY A 27 0.03 5.11 3.04
N THR A 28 1.37 5.07 2.97
CA THR A 28 2.25 5.76 3.94
C THR A 28 2.20 7.27 3.76
N LYS A 29 2.00 8.01 4.86
CA LYS A 29 2.22 9.45 4.91
C LYS A 29 3.71 9.71 5.06
N GLN A 30 4.29 10.48 4.15
CA GLN A 30 5.72 10.74 4.11
C GLN A 30 5.99 12.21 3.76
N THR A 31 7.12 12.71 4.20
CA THR A 31 7.63 14.00 3.75
C THR A 31 8.06 13.93 2.28
N ILE A 32 7.94 15.06 1.58
CA ILE A 32 8.25 15.18 0.16
C ILE A 32 9.25 16.33 -0.03
N PRO A 33 10.27 16.17 -0.89
CA PRO A 33 11.18 17.26 -1.21
C PRO A 33 10.44 18.49 -1.78
N LYS A 34 10.75 19.67 -1.23
CA LYS A 34 10.33 20.96 -1.80
C LYS A 34 11.32 21.40 -2.87
N THR A 35 11.08 21.03 -4.12
CA THR A 35 11.91 21.52 -5.23
C THR A 35 11.17 21.40 -6.56
N ASP A 36 11.39 22.39 -7.44
CA ASP A 36 11.04 22.39 -8.86
C ASP A 36 12.25 22.09 -9.76
N ASN A 37 13.44 21.91 -9.17
CA ASN A 37 14.68 21.66 -9.88
C ASN A 37 14.78 20.19 -10.28
N GLU A 38 14.66 19.92 -11.59
CA GLU A 38 14.77 18.58 -12.19
C GLU A 38 16.06 17.84 -11.77
N LYS A 39 17.19 18.53 -11.62
CA LYS A 39 18.44 17.89 -11.17
C LYS A 39 18.29 17.34 -9.75
N ILE A 40 17.73 18.12 -8.84
CA ILE A 40 17.51 17.72 -7.44
C ILE A 40 16.46 16.60 -7.37
N MET A 41 15.38 16.68 -8.15
CA MET A 41 14.38 15.63 -8.24
C MET A 41 14.98 14.28 -8.68
N ASN A 42 15.85 14.31 -9.70
CA ASN A 42 16.56 13.11 -10.18
C ASN A 42 17.49 12.53 -9.11
N LEU A 43 18.20 13.38 -8.36
CA LEU A 43 19.05 12.95 -7.26
C LEU A 43 18.24 12.28 -6.13
N PHE A 44 17.07 12.82 -5.77
CA PHE A 44 16.18 12.17 -4.79
C PHE A 44 15.69 10.80 -5.26
N ASN A 45 15.24 10.70 -6.51
CA ASN A 45 14.79 9.44 -7.08
C ASN A 45 15.92 8.40 -7.11
N ARG A 46 17.14 8.82 -7.44
CA ARG A 46 18.33 7.97 -7.39
C ARG A 46 18.68 7.55 -5.96
N ALA A 47 18.65 8.47 -5.00
CA ALA A 47 18.92 8.17 -3.60
C ALA A 47 17.91 7.15 -3.04
N ASN A 48 16.62 7.35 -3.30
CA ASN A 48 15.56 6.43 -2.89
C ASN A 48 15.75 5.04 -3.52
N HIS A 49 16.17 4.97 -4.79
CA HIS A 49 16.48 3.70 -5.44
C HIS A 49 17.62 2.94 -4.75
N TYR A 50 18.71 3.63 -4.39
CA TYR A 50 19.82 3.02 -3.65
C TYR A 50 19.38 2.55 -2.26
N ARG A 51 18.59 3.35 -1.53
CA ARG A 51 18.06 2.97 -0.22
C ARG A 51 17.17 1.73 -0.26
N MET A 52 16.29 1.60 -1.26
CA MET A 52 15.47 0.41 -1.43
C MET A 52 16.29 -0.86 -1.72
N LYS A 53 17.54 -0.70 -2.17
CA LYS A 53 18.49 -1.79 -2.38
C LYS A 53 19.45 -1.96 -1.20
N ASN A 54 19.24 -1.24 -0.09
CA ASN A 54 20.12 -1.17 1.09
C ASN A 54 21.54 -0.66 0.79
N ASP A 55 21.74 0.00 -0.36
CA ASP A 55 23.01 0.62 -0.76
C ASP A 55 23.11 2.05 -0.20
N PHE A 56 23.26 2.13 1.11
CA PHE A 56 23.17 3.40 1.83
C PHE A 56 24.33 4.35 1.50
N ASP A 57 25.51 3.84 1.14
CA ASP A 57 26.67 4.70 0.85
C ASP A 57 26.47 5.49 -0.46
N ASN A 58 25.97 4.83 -1.52
CA ASN A 58 25.61 5.52 -2.75
C ASN A 58 24.38 6.44 -2.59
N ALA A 59 23.46 6.09 -1.69
CA ALA A 59 22.37 6.97 -1.31
C ALA A 59 22.87 8.23 -0.59
N MET A 60 23.82 8.10 0.36
CA MET A 60 24.44 9.24 1.06
C MET A 60 25.12 10.18 0.07
N ASN A 61 25.94 9.65 -0.84
CA ASN A 61 26.55 10.45 -1.90
C ASN A 61 25.51 11.23 -2.73
N SER A 62 24.34 10.63 -2.97
CA SER A 62 23.26 11.31 -3.70
C SER A 62 22.63 12.45 -2.88
N TYR A 63 22.44 12.27 -1.58
CA TYR A 63 21.93 13.32 -0.69
C TYR A 63 22.95 14.43 -0.42
N GLU A 64 24.23 14.10 -0.25
CA GLU A 64 25.31 15.10 -0.13
C GLU A 64 25.38 15.97 -1.39
N ASN A 65 25.23 15.37 -2.58
CA ASN A 65 25.13 16.13 -3.83
C ASN A 65 23.89 17.02 -3.88
N ILE A 66 22.78 16.66 -3.24
CA ILE A 66 21.62 17.55 -3.10
C ILE A 66 21.99 18.73 -2.18
N LEU A 67 22.65 18.48 -1.04
CA LEU A 67 23.05 19.54 -0.12
C LEU A 67 24.12 20.49 -0.70
N ASN A 68 24.96 20.01 -1.60
CA ASN A 68 25.89 20.86 -2.34
C ASN A 68 25.16 21.87 -3.26
N GLU A 69 23.97 21.52 -3.75
CA GLU A 69 23.14 22.38 -4.60
C GLU A 69 22.12 23.19 -3.78
N ASP A 70 21.60 22.62 -2.71
CA ASP A 70 20.63 23.19 -1.78
C ASP A 70 20.98 22.82 -0.33
N SER A 71 21.87 23.62 0.26
CA SER A 71 22.38 23.41 1.63
C SER A 71 21.33 23.48 2.74
N LYS A 72 20.10 23.92 2.45
CA LYS A 72 19.00 24.00 3.41
C LYS A 72 17.92 22.94 3.17
N ASN A 73 18.23 21.90 2.39
CA ASN A 73 17.24 20.89 2.06
C ASN A 73 16.98 19.92 3.22
N ALA A 74 15.87 20.12 3.94
CA ALA A 74 15.49 19.28 5.08
C ALA A 74 15.35 17.80 4.74
N GLU A 75 14.82 17.46 3.55
CA GLU A 75 14.61 16.07 3.16
C GLU A 75 15.92 15.36 2.81
N ALA A 76 16.91 16.10 2.31
CA ALA A 76 18.25 15.55 2.06
C ALA A 76 18.97 15.23 3.39
N TYR A 77 18.91 16.13 4.37
CA TYR A 77 19.41 15.87 5.73
C TYR A 77 18.72 14.66 6.36
N TRP A 78 17.39 14.57 6.26
CA TRP A 78 16.67 13.40 6.76
C TRP A 78 17.07 12.11 6.03
N GLY A 79 17.29 12.18 4.72
CA GLY A 79 17.82 11.10 3.92
C GLY A 79 19.20 10.60 4.38
N LEU A 80 20.11 11.52 4.69
CA LEU A 80 21.44 11.20 5.24
C LEU A 80 21.34 10.52 6.59
N CYS A 81 20.54 11.08 7.51
CA CYS A 81 20.30 10.49 8.82
C CYS A 81 19.80 9.04 8.66
N LEU A 82 18.76 8.83 7.85
CA LEU A 82 18.23 7.49 7.63
C LEU A 82 19.24 6.52 7.00
N CYS A 83 20.12 6.98 6.10
CA CYS A 83 21.20 6.15 5.56
C CYS A 83 22.27 5.80 6.60
N ARG A 84 22.60 6.74 7.49
CA ARG A 84 23.58 6.55 8.57
C ARG A 84 23.15 5.46 9.56
N TYR A 85 21.85 5.40 9.84
CA TYR A 85 21.21 4.36 10.65
C TYR A 85 20.76 3.14 9.82
N GLY A 86 20.98 3.15 8.50
CA GLY A 86 20.68 2.01 7.62
C GLY A 86 19.20 1.64 7.65
N ILE A 87 18.31 2.64 7.57
CA ILE A 87 16.87 2.45 7.71
C ILE A 87 16.25 2.03 6.38
N GLU A 88 15.77 0.79 6.37
CA GLU A 88 14.92 0.21 5.33
C GLU A 88 13.48 0.19 5.81
N TYR A 89 12.52 0.45 4.92
CA TYR A 89 11.11 0.29 5.25
C TYR A 89 10.60 -0.99 4.63
N VAL A 90 10.20 -1.93 5.49
CA VAL A 90 9.69 -3.24 5.08
C VAL A 90 8.19 -3.27 5.31
N LYS A 91 7.46 -3.85 4.36
CA LYS A 91 6.01 -4.03 4.50
C LYS A 91 5.73 -5.13 5.53
N ASP A 92 5.06 -4.79 6.61
CA ASP A 92 4.61 -5.75 7.61
C ASP A 92 3.52 -6.66 7.05
N PRO A 93 3.70 -7.99 7.03
CA PRO A 93 2.68 -8.92 6.53
C PRO A 93 1.35 -8.85 7.28
N LEU A 94 1.35 -8.41 8.54
CA LEU A 94 0.15 -8.37 9.38
C LEU A 94 -0.63 -7.06 9.24
N THR A 95 0.07 -5.92 9.32
CA THR A 95 -0.58 -4.60 9.27
C THR A 95 -0.57 -3.95 7.89
N GLU A 96 0.14 -4.53 6.93
CA GLU A 96 0.44 -3.98 5.60
C GLU A 96 1.14 -2.60 5.62
N LYS A 97 1.53 -2.10 6.79
CA LYS A 97 2.22 -0.84 6.95
C LYS A 97 3.71 -0.99 6.69
N MET A 98 4.32 0.08 6.20
CA MET A 98 5.77 0.18 6.07
C MET A 98 6.37 0.45 7.45
N ILE A 99 7.19 -0.48 7.95
CA ILE A 99 7.83 -0.39 9.26
C ILE A 99 9.35 -0.22 9.06
N PRO A 100 9.99 0.75 9.73
CA PRO A 100 11.44 0.90 9.66
C PRO A 100 12.15 -0.30 10.30
N THR A 101 13.18 -0.79 9.62
CA THR A 101 14.14 -1.80 10.10
C THR A 101 15.52 -1.15 10.04
N CYS A 102 16.33 -1.38 11.07
CA CYS A 102 17.67 -0.81 11.18
C CYS A 102 18.73 -1.85 10.83
N HIS A 103 19.61 -1.50 9.90
CA HIS A 103 20.71 -2.36 9.39
C HIS A 103 22.10 -1.77 9.69
N ARG A 104 22.15 -0.56 10.25
CA ARG A 104 23.38 0.13 10.65
C ARG A 104 23.20 0.73 12.04
N THR A 105 22.98 -0.13 13.04
CA THR A 105 22.79 0.34 14.42
C THR A 105 23.99 1.16 14.89
N GLN A 106 23.70 2.30 15.53
CA GLN A 106 24.65 3.21 16.15
C GLN A 106 24.46 3.21 17.68
N LEU A 107 25.48 3.69 18.42
CA LEU A 107 25.38 3.87 19.87
C LEU A 107 24.61 5.15 20.24
N GLU A 108 24.84 6.22 19.50
CA GLU A 108 24.17 7.53 19.67
C GLU A 108 22.74 7.47 19.15
N SER A 109 21.79 8.15 19.82
CA SER A 109 20.39 8.13 19.41
C SER A 109 20.19 8.86 18.08
N ILE A 110 19.32 8.33 17.22
CA ILE A 110 18.92 9.02 15.98
C ILE A 110 18.35 10.43 16.21
N ILE A 111 17.81 10.72 17.40
CA ILE A 111 17.25 12.03 17.75
C ILE A 111 18.36 13.04 18.10
N GLU A 112 19.55 12.56 18.42
CA GLU A 112 20.73 13.38 18.76
C GLU A 112 21.63 13.61 17.53
N ASP A 113 21.36 12.90 16.43
CA ASP A 113 22.14 12.97 15.19
C ASP A 113 22.09 14.36 14.53
N GLU A 114 23.25 14.87 14.13
CA GLU A 114 23.39 16.21 13.53
C GLU A 114 22.54 16.40 12.26
N ASP A 115 22.38 15.34 11.44
CA ASP A 115 21.57 15.41 10.23
C ASP A 115 20.06 15.42 10.57
N PHE A 116 19.65 14.72 11.64
CA PHE A 116 18.25 14.81 12.13
C PHE A 116 17.93 16.21 12.67
N ILE A 117 18.85 16.79 13.45
CA ILE A 117 18.71 18.16 13.97
C ILE A 117 18.60 19.14 12.80
N SER A 118 19.50 19.03 11.82
CA SER A 118 19.51 19.86 10.60
C SER A 118 18.23 19.70 9.78
N ALA A 119 17.70 18.48 9.66
CA ALA A 119 16.41 18.24 9.00
C ALA A 119 15.27 18.97 9.73
N CYS A 120 15.22 18.93 11.06
CA CYS A 120 14.19 19.60 11.84
C CYS A 120 14.29 21.13 11.82
N GLU A 121 15.51 21.68 11.77
CA GLU A 121 15.76 23.13 11.72
C GLU A 121 15.37 23.74 10.36
N ASN A 122 15.56 23.00 9.27
CA ASN A 122 15.26 23.46 7.91
C ASN A 122 13.83 23.11 7.44
N ALA A 123 13.05 22.39 8.25
CA ALA A 123 11.70 21.95 7.91
C ALA A 123 10.61 22.94 8.34
N ASP A 124 9.48 22.93 7.62
CA ASP A 124 8.26 23.56 8.15
C ASP A 124 7.64 22.72 9.28
N SER A 125 6.67 23.31 9.98
CA SER A 125 6.04 22.67 11.15
C SER A 125 5.42 21.29 10.86
N VAL A 126 4.91 21.06 9.63
CA VAL A 126 4.23 19.81 9.25
C VAL A 126 5.26 18.72 8.94
N ALA A 127 6.30 19.03 8.16
CA ALA A 127 7.39 18.12 7.88
C ALA A 127 8.19 17.78 9.14
N ARG A 128 8.51 18.79 9.97
CA ARG A 128 9.20 18.61 11.25
C ARG A 128 8.47 17.64 12.16
N SER A 129 7.16 17.82 12.34
CA SER A 129 6.36 16.88 13.15
C SER A 129 6.40 15.45 12.59
N THR A 130 6.54 15.29 11.27
CA THR A 130 6.65 13.97 10.64
C THR A 130 8.02 13.35 10.92
N TYR A 131 9.11 14.10 10.75
CA TYR A 131 10.47 13.67 11.09
C TYR A 131 10.59 13.27 12.56
N GLU A 132 10.08 14.08 13.49
CA GLU A 132 10.14 13.79 14.93
C GLU A 132 9.36 12.52 15.30
N GLN A 133 8.21 12.26 14.68
CA GLN A 133 7.44 11.04 14.91
C GLN A 133 8.18 9.80 14.38
N GLU A 134 8.79 9.92 13.21
CA GLU A 134 9.53 8.86 12.57
C GLU A 134 10.83 8.53 13.33
N ALA A 135 11.61 9.55 13.69
CA ALA A 135 12.82 9.43 14.51
C ALA A 135 12.51 8.79 15.88
N LYS A 136 11.40 9.18 16.55
CA LYS A 136 10.97 8.54 17.80
C LYS A 136 10.63 7.05 17.63
N HIS A 137 10.15 6.64 16.46
CA HIS A 137 9.90 5.23 16.18
C HIS A 137 11.21 4.48 15.98
N ILE A 138 12.13 5.03 15.20
CA ILE A 138 13.44 4.45 14.92
C ILE A 138 14.29 4.37 16.21
N ASP A 139 14.28 5.41 17.05
CA ASP A 139 14.96 5.44 18.35
C ASP A 139 14.50 4.30 19.28
N LYS A 140 13.20 3.98 19.28
CA LYS A 140 12.68 2.82 20.05
C LYS A 140 13.21 1.49 19.53
N ILE A 141 13.30 1.34 18.21
CA ILE A 141 13.86 0.14 17.57
C ILE A 141 15.33 0.02 17.93
N GLN A 142 16.10 1.11 17.75
CA GLN A 142 17.50 1.20 18.11
C GLN A 142 17.74 0.82 19.58
N LYS A 143 17.01 1.41 20.52
CA LYS A 143 17.11 1.10 21.95
C LYS A 143 16.86 -0.37 22.25
N LYS A 144 15.91 -1.00 21.56
CA LYS A 144 15.65 -2.44 21.69
C LYS A 144 16.82 -3.27 21.17
N ILE A 145 17.42 -2.88 20.04
CA ILE A 145 18.62 -3.53 19.49
C ILE A 145 19.78 -3.45 20.49
N LEU A 146 20.06 -2.25 21.02
CA LEU A 146 21.11 -2.02 22.02
C LEU A 146 20.87 -2.83 23.30
N GLN A 147 19.61 -2.92 23.77
CA GLN A 147 19.26 -3.70 24.96
C GLN A 147 19.50 -5.20 24.76
N ILE A 148 19.19 -5.75 23.58
CA ILE A 148 19.46 -7.16 23.28
C ILE A 148 20.96 -7.38 23.15
N SER A 149 21.64 -6.54 22.37
CA SER A 149 23.10 -6.62 22.16
C SER A 149 23.89 -6.56 23.47
N SER A 150 23.46 -5.76 24.45
CA SER A 150 24.14 -5.65 25.75
C SER A 150 24.12 -6.94 26.59
N LYS A 151 23.29 -7.92 26.24
CA LYS A 151 23.19 -9.22 26.91
C LYS A 151 23.97 -10.32 26.21
N GLU A 152 24.44 -10.06 25.00
CA GLU A 152 25.28 -10.99 24.26
C GLU A 152 26.68 -11.00 24.88
N GLU A 153 27.28 -12.19 24.96
CA GLU A 153 28.70 -12.29 25.32
C GLU A 153 29.56 -11.70 24.19
N ASP A 154 30.81 -11.37 24.51
CA ASP A 154 31.77 -10.82 23.53
C ASP A 154 32.28 -11.89 22.56
N TYR A 155 32.35 -11.53 21.28
CA TYR A 155 33.00 -12.33 20.24
C TYR A 155 34.48 -11.98 20.11
N ASP A 156 35.31 -12.96 19.76
CA ASP A 156 36.73 -12.78 19.45
C ASP A 156 36.95 -12.45 17.96
N VAL A 157 36.14 -13.05 17.09
CA VAL A 157 36.28 -12.97 15.63
C VAL A 157 34.91 -12.81 14.98
N PHE A 158 34.81 -11.91 14.00
CA PHE A 158 33.65 -11.78 13.11
C PHE A 158 34.02 -12.27 11.70
N ILE A 159 33.25 -13.19 11.12
CA ILE A 159 33.46 -13.63 9.73
C ILE A 159 32.45 -12.91 8.82
N CYS A 160 32.98 -12.07 7.93
CA CYS A 160 32.26 -11.30 6.92
C CYS A 160 32.43 -11.96 5.54
N TYR A 161 31.34 -12.37 4.91
CA TYR A 161 31.39 -13.18 3.69
C TYR A 161 30.04 -13.19 2.95
N LYS A 162 30.02 -13.57 1.67
CA LYS A 162 28.76 -13.75 0.93
C LYS A 162 28.17 -15.14 1.19
N GLU A 163 26.99 -15.26 1.80
CA GLU A 163 26.38 -16.59 2.07
C GLU A 163 25.96 -17.35 0.80
N ALA A 164 25.12 -16.71 -0.03
CA ALA A 164 24.54 -17.33 -1.23
C ALA A 164 24.82 -16.51 -2.50
N ASP A 165 24.88 -17.16 -3.67
CA ASP A 165 25.03 -16.49 -4.96
C ASP A 165 23.68 -16.00 -5.53
N ASN A 166 23.67 -15.56 -6.79
CA ASN A 166 22.46 -15.05 -7.45
C ASN A 166 21.37 -16.11 -7.69
N MET A 167 21.72 -17.40 -7.61
CA MET A 167 20.77 -18.52 -7.71
C MET A 167 20.28 -18.98 -6.33
N GLY A 168 20.78 -18.37 -5.24
CA GLY A 168 20.47 -18.78 -3.87
C GLY A 168 21.32 -19.95 -3.38
N GLU A 169 22.30 -20.40 -4.16
CA GLU A 169 23.19 -21.50 -3.80
C GLU A 169 24.35 -21.02 -2.93
N ARG A 170 24.83 -21.89 -2.04
CA ARG A 170 25.94 -21.58 -1.13
C ARG A 170 27.19 -21.18 -1.91
N THR A 171 27.81 -20.06 -1.55
CA THR A 171 29.04 -19.62 -2.23
C THR A 171 30.28 -20.37 -1.73
N PRO A 172 31.39 -20.32 -2.50
CA PRO A 172 32.70 -20.72 -2.00
C PRO A 172 33.17 -19.92 -0.77
N ASP A 173 32.77 -18.65 -0.61
CA ASP A 173 33.09 -17.86 0.58
C ASP A 173 32.49 -18.49 1.84
N SER A 174 31.23 -18.95 1.75
CA SER A 174 30.53 -19.62 2.85
C SER A 174 31.19 -20.95 3.24
N VAL A 175 31.76 -21.68 2.28
CA VAL A 175 32.51 -22.92 2.55
C VAL A 175 33.81 -22.60 3.29
N ILE A 176 34.61 -21.66 2.79
CA ILE A 176 35.85 -21.22 3.45
C ILE A 176 35.55 -20.67 4.85
N GLY A 177 34.47 -19.91 5.00
CA GLY A 177 34.03 -19.37 6.29
C GLY A 177 33.69 -20.45 7.31
N GLN A 178 33.09 -21.57 6.87
CA GLN A 178 32.84 -22.72 7.73
C GLN A 178 34.15 -23.38 8.17
N ASP A 179 35.08 -23.62 7.23
CA ASP A 179 36.37 -24.24 7.57
C ASP A 179 37.17 -23.38 8.58
N ILE A 180 37.12 -22.04 8.43
CA ILE A 180 37.73 -21.09 9.36
C ILE A 180 37.01 -21.12 10.71
N TYR A 181 35.67 -21.11 10.71
CA TYR A 181 34.87 -21.18 11.92
C TYR A 181 35.18 -22.44 12.73
N ASP A 182 35.19 -23.61 12.09
CA ASP A 182 35.48 -24.89 12.75
C ASP A 182 36.91 -24.89 13.33
N ALA A 183 37.90 -24.44 12.56
CA ALA A 183 39.30 -24.40 13.00
C ALA A 183 39.54 -23.45 14.19
N LEU A 184 38.85 -22.31 14.24
CA LEU A 184 38.96 -21.35 15.35
C LEU A 184 38.18 -21.81 16.58
N THR A 185 36.98 -22.36 16.39
CA THR A 185 36.15 -22.85 17.51
C THR A 185 36.76 -24.07 18.21
N GLU A 186 37.45 -24.94 17.47
CA GLU A 186 38.29 -26.01 18.04
C GLU A 186 39.38 -25.49 19.01
N LYS A 187 39.80 -24.22 18.86
CA LYS A 187 40.74 -23.53 19.75
C LYS A 187 40.08 -22.79 20.91
N GLY A 188 38.76 -22.90 21.06
CA GLY A 188 38.00 -22.14 22.06
C GLY A 188 37.96 -20.64 21.75
N ILE A 189 38.03 -20.25 20.47
CA ILE A 189 37.83 -18.88 20.02
C ILE A 189 36.35 -18.69 19.70
N ARG A 190 35.73 -17.64 20.26
CA ARG A 190 34.30 -17.36 20.06
C ARG A 190 34.13 -16.59 18.76
N VAL A 191 33.57 -17.25 17.75
CA VAL A 191 33.46 -16.71 16.40
C VAL A 191 31.99 -16.38 16.09
N PHE A 192 31.74 -15.16 15.61
CA PHE A 192 30.49 -14.82 14.96
C PHE A 192 30.56 -15.23 13.50
N PHE A 193 29.72 -16.18 13.12
CA PHE A 193 29.56 -16.64 11.75
C PHE A 193 28.07 -16.68 11.43
N ALA A 194 27.60 -15.76 10.60
CA ALA A 194 26.18 -15.47 10.41
C ALA A 194 25.31 -16.73 10.22
N ARG A 195 25.76 -17.69 9.41
CA ARG A 195 25.07 -18.96 9.16
C ARG A 195 24.78 -19.78 10.42
N ILE A 196 25.67 -19.75 11.41
CA ILE A 196 25.55 -20.51 12.67
C ILE A 196 25.00 -19.61 13.77
N SER A 197 25.57 -18.41 13.93
CA SER A 197 25.21 -17.48 15.02
C SER A 197 23.79 -16.92 14.89
N LEU A 198 23.18 -16.97 13.71
CA LEU A 198 21.82 -16.46 13.45
C LEU A 198 20.81 -17.57 13.11
N GLU A 199 21.19 -18.85 13.15
CA GLU A 199 20.37 -19.99 12.69
C GLU A 199 19.02 -20.08 13.44
N ASP A 200 19.02 -19.77 14.74
CA ASP A 200 17.84 -19.80 15.60
C ASP A 200 17.10 -18.45 15.67
N LYS A 201 17.51 -17.46 14.88
CA LYS A 201 16.96 -16.09 14.92
C LYS A 201 16.03 -15.84 13.74
N VAL A 202 15.03 -14.99 13.95
CA VAL A 202 14.15 -14.50 12.87
C VAL A 202 14.84 -13.33 12.17
N GLY A 203 14.73 -13.22 10.84
CA GLY A 203 15.47 -12.23 10.04
C GLY A 203 15.36 -10.77 10.49
N THR A 204 14.21 -10.35 10.99
CA THR A 204 14.00 -9.00 11.56
C THR A 204 14.72 -8.77 12.90
N ALA A 205 15.32 -9.82 13.48
CA ALA A 205 16.03 -9.81 14.75
C ALA A 205 17.51 -10.16 14.58
N TYR A 206 18.07 -10.12 13.37
CA TYR A 206 19.50 -10.37 13.14
C TYR A 206 20.39 -9.23 13.62
N GLU A 207 20.02 -7.98 13.33
CA GLU A 207 20.86 -6.80 13.61
C GLU A 207 21.36 -6.70 15.06
N PRO A 208 20.58 -7.00 16.13
CA PRO A 208 21.10 -7.02 17.50
C PRO A 208 22.35 -7.88 17.69
N TYR A 209 22.38 -9.06 17.08
CA TYR A 209 23.49 -10.00 17.22
C TYR A 209 24.66 -9.61 16.30
N ILE A 210 24.37 -9.15 15.08
CA ILE A 210 25.38 -8.61 14.16
C ILE A 210 26.07 -7.40 14.78
N PHE A 211 25.29 -6.46 15.33
CA PHE A 211 25.81 -5.28 16.01
C PHE A 211 26.65 -5.64 17.23
N ALA A 212 26.18 -6.57 18.08
CA ALA A 212 26.96 -7.06 19.22
C ALA A 212 28.33 -7.61 18.76
N ALA A 213 28.32 -8.47 17.74
CA ALA A 213 29.53 -9.07 17.22
C ALA A 213 30.49 -8.06 16.58
N LEU A 214 29.99 -7.09 15.80
CA LEU A 214 30.83 -6.02 15.22
C LEU A 214 31.47 -5.16 16.32
N GLN A 215 30.74 -4.85 17.40
CA GLN A 215 31.24 -4.07 18.53
C GLN A 215 32.27 -4.83 19.36
N SER A 216 31.99 -6.07 19.73
CA SER A 216 32.87 -6.84 20.61
C SER A 216 34.11 -7.37 19.89
N ALA A 217 33.99 -7.83 18.63
CA ALA A 217 35.06 -8.54 17.95
C ALA A 217 36.29 -7.65 17.69
N PRO A 218 37.48 -8.00 18.21
CA PRO A 218 38.72 -7.32 17.83
C PRO A 218 39.18 -7.69 16.42
N ILE A 219 38.76 -8.84 15.87
CA ILE A 219 39.20 -9.28 14.54
C ILE A 219 37.99 -9.48 13.63
N MET A 220 38.03 -8.93 12.42
CA MET A 220 37.13 -9.30 11.34
C MET A 220 37.92 -10.05 10.27
N ILE A 221 37.40 -11.19 9.83
CA ILE A 221 37.89 -11.94 8.68
C ILE A 221 36.94 -11.64 7.53
N THR A 222 37.44 -11.03 6.46
CA THR A 222 36.64 -10.75 5.26
C THR A 222 37.02 -11.73 4.17
N ILE A 223 36.10 -12.58 3.74
CA ILE A 223 36.36 -13.62 2.75
C ILE A 223 35.92 -13.15 1.37
N GLY A 224 36.80 -13.31 0.38
CA GLY A 224 36.52 -12.99 -1.02
C GLY A 224 37.00 -14.09 -1.96
N THR A 225 36.07 -14.68 -2.71
CA THR A 225 36.39 -15.56 -3.86
C THR A 225 36.09 -14.92 -5.20
N LYS A 226 35.37 -13.80 -5.18
CA LYS A 226 35.09 -12.95 -6.32
C LYS A 226 35.02 -11.47 -5.90
N PRO A 227 35.49 -10.52 -6.72
CA PRO A 227 35.35 -9.09 -6.42
C PRO A 227 33.90 -8.68 -6.17
N GLU A 228 32.95 -9.24 -6.94
CA GLU A 228 31.53 -8.89 -6.80
C GLU A 228 30.92 -9.33 -5.46
N TYR A 229 31.48 -10.37 -4.82
CA TYR A 229 31.00 -10.84 -3.51
C TYR A 229 31.44 -9.91 -2.38
N MET A 230 32.65 -9.34 -2.48
CA MET A 230 33.15 -8.36 -1.51
C MET A 230 32.43 -7.01 -1.63
N GLU A 231 31.93 -6.69 -2.83
CA GLU A 231 31.12 -5.49 -3.11
C GLU A 231 29.60 -5.73 -2.91
N ALA A 232 29.18 -6.94 -2.56
CA ALA A 232 27.77 -7.21 -2.27
C ALA A 232 27.30 -6.34 -1.10
N VAL A 233 26.10 -5.75 -1.22
CA VAL A 233 25.57 -4.71 -0.32
C VAL A 233 25.79 -5.02 1.17
N TRP A 234 25.41 -6.21 1.61
CA TRP A 234 25.57 -6.62 3.02
C TRP A 234 27.03 -6.81 3.44
N VAL A 235 27.83 -7.46 2.60
CA VAL A 235 29.26 -7.72 2.86
C VAL A 235 30.01 -6.39 2.95
N LYS A 236 29.75 -5.49 1.98
CA LYS A 236 30.28 -4.13 1.95
C LYS A 236 29.92 -3.33 3.19
N ASN A 237 28.67 -3.41 3.62
CA ASN A 237 28.19 -2.74 4.82
C ASN A 237 28.95 -3.18 6.08
N GLU A 238 29.21 -4.48 6.24
CA GLU A 238 29.91 -5.01 7.41
C GLU A 238 31.37 -4.56 7.44
N TRP A 239 32.12 -4.81 6.36
CA TRP A 239 33.55 -4.49 6.38
C TRP A 239 33.82 -2.98 6.36
N SER A 240 32.99 -2.16 5.71
CA SER A 240 33.19 -0.70 5.70
C SER A 240 32.94 -0.09 7.08
N ARG A 241 31.93 -0.56 7.81
CA ARG A 241 31.68 -0.21 9.21
C ARG A 241 32.85 -0.62 10.10
N PHE A 242 33.34 -1.84 9.95
CA PHE A 242 34.47 -2.32 10.76
C PHE A 242 35.75 -1.54 10.47
N LEU A 243 36.01 -1.16 9.22
CA LEU A 243 37.13 -0.25 8.87
C LEU A 243 36.98 1.11 9.55
N ALA A 244 35.77 1.67 9.61
CA ALA A 244 35.53 2.93 10.31
C ALA A 244 35.77 2.79 11.83
N MET A 245 35.43 1.65 12.43
CA MET A 245 35.72 1.33 13.82
C MET A 245 37.22 1.15 14.07
N MET A 246 37.93 0.48 13.17
CA MET A 246 39.39 0.28 13.23
C MET A 246 40.16 1.61 13.21
N LYS A 247 39.65 2.64 12.51
CA LYS A 247 40.23 3.99 12.55
C LYS A 247 40.11 4.67 13.92
N LYS A 248 39.10 4.29 14.72
CA LYS A 248 38.83 4.85 16.06
C LYS A 248 39.44 4.00 17.18
N ASP A 249 39.51 2.68 16.99
CA ASP A 249 40.01 1.70 17.95
C ASP A 249 41.14 0.87 17.33
N SER A 250 42.36 1.11 17.78
CA SER A 250 43.57 0.43 17.29
C SER A 250 43.64 -1.05 17.69
N LYS A 251 42.75 -1.55 18.55
CA LYS A 251 42.66 -2.97 18.89
C LYS A 251 41.91 -3.78 17.83
N LYS A 252 41.11 -3.10 17.00
CA LYS A 252 40.39 -3.76 15.91
C LYS A 252 41.32 -3.99 14.72
N THR A 253 41.14 -5.10 14.01
CA THR A 253 41.95 -5.45 12.84
C THR A 253 41.11 -6.24 11.84
N ILE A 254 41.29 -5.98 10.55
CA ILE A 254 40.71 -6.80 9.48
C ILE A 254 41.78 -7.70 8.88
N ILE A 255 41.42 -8.95 8.62
CA ILE A 255 42.23 -9.93 7.88
C ILE A 255 41.45 -10.32 6.61
N PRO A 256 41.78 -9.73 5.45
CA PRO A 256 41.21 -10.16 4.18
C PRO A 256 41.72 -11.56 3.84
N VAL A 257 40.82 -12.46 3.50
CA VAL A 257 41.09 -13.85 3.11
C VAL A 257 40.56 -14.04 1.71
N TYR A 258 41.38 -14.60 0.81
CA TYR A 258 40.96 -14.77 -0.56
C TYR A 258 41.39 -16.09 -1.18
N LYS A 259 40.65 -16.50 -2.20
CA LYS A 259 40.90 -17.70 -3.00
C LYS A 259 40.35 -17.48 -4.41
N PHE A 260 41.03 -17.91 -5.46
CA PHE A 260 40.59 -17.79 -6.85
C PHE A 260 40.41 -16.35 -7.35
N MET A 261 40.99 -15.35 -6.68
CA MET A 261 40.96 -13.94 -7.09
C MET A 261 42.34 -13.31 -6.98
N ASN A 262 42.58 -12.24 -7.76
CA ASN A 262 43.78 -11.44 -7.63
C ASN A 262 43.61 -10.46 -6.45
N PRO A 263 44.58 -10.34 -5.53
CA PRO A 263 44.51 -9.37 -4.43
C PRO A 263 44.38 -7.91 -4.89
N TYR A 264 44.80 -7.57 -6.12
CA TYR A 264 44.59 -6.23 -6.69
C TYR A 264 43.14 -5.94 -7.07
N ASP A 265 42.28 -6.96 -7.19
CA ASP A 265 40.86 -6.80 -7.50
C ASP A 265 40.03 -6.61 -6.21
N MET A 266 40.66 -6.57 -5.04
CA MET A 266 39.97 -6.30 -3.78
C MET A 266 39.47 -4.84 -3.71
N PRO A 267 38.39 -4.59 -2.96
CA PRO A 267 37.93 -3.23 -2.68
C PRO A 267 39.05 -2.31 -2.20
N GLU A 268 39.03 -1.05 -2.63
CA GLU A 268 40.08 -0.05 -2.35
C GLU A 268 40.38 0.10 -0.84
N GLY A 269 39.36 -0.11 0.02
CA GLY A 269 39.50 -0.11 1.47
C GLY A 269 40.52 -1.11 2.02
N PHE A 270 40.85 -2.17 1.28
CA PHE A 270 41.82 -3.19 1.65
C PHE A 270 43.21 -2.99 1.06
N ALA A 271 43.42 -2.00 0.19
CA ALA A 271 44.68 -1.84 -0.56
C ALA A 271 45.95 -1.74 0.31
N ARG A 272 45.81 -1.38 1.59
CA ARG A 272 46.91 -1.25 2.56
C ARG A 272 46.94 -2.37 3.62
N ILE A 273 46.05 -3.36 3.52
CA ILE A 273 45.89 -4.43 4.50
C ILE A 273 46.47 -5.72 3.92
N GLN A 274 47.27 -6.45 4.71
CA GLN A 274 47.85 -7.71 4.28
C GLN A 274 46.77 -8.78 4.18
N ALA A 275 46.58 -9.32 2.97
CA ALA A 275 45.62 -10.38 2.71
C ALA A 275 46.24 -11.79 2.80
N VAL A 276 45.44 -12.78 3.18
CA VAL A 276 45.80 -14.19 3.27
C VAL A 276 45.28 -14.95 2.05
N ASN A 277 46.18 -15.61 1.33
CA ASN A 277 45.83 -16.46 0.18
C ASN A 277 45.57 -17.91 0.63
N MET A 278 44.30 -18.35 0.56
CA MET A 278 43.88 -19.70 0.96
C MET A 278 44.26 -20.81 -0.04
N GLU A 279 44.88 -20.48 -1.17
CA GLU A 279 45.46 -21.48 -2.08
C GLU A 279 46.83 -21.98 -1.59
N LYS A 280 47.49 -21.25 -0.69
CA LYS A 280 48.79 -21.65 -0.18
C LYS A 280 48.66 -22.80 0.82
N ILE A 281 49.52 -23.80 0.69
CA ILE A 281 49.63 -24.89 1.67
C ILE A 281 50.01 -24.28 3.02
N GLY A 282 49.28 -24.63 4.08
CA GLY A 282 49.51 -24.10 5.43
C GLY A 282 48.75 -22.82 5.76
N ALA A 283 48.06 -22.19 4.80
CA ALA A 283 47.42 -20.89 5.00
C ALA A 283 46.38 -20.88 6.13
N MET A 284 45.61 -21.97 6.30
CA MET A 284 44.65 -22.10 7.39
C MET A 284 45.36 -22.13 8.76
N GLN A 285 46.45 -22.91 8.87
CA GLN A 285 47.23 -23.01 10.10
C GLN A 285 47.89 -21.68 10.46
N ASP A 286 48.44 -20.97 9.46
CA ASP A 286 49.04 -19.66 9.63
C ASP A 286 48.00 -18.60 10.04
N LEU A 287 46.80 -18.64 9.45
CA LEU A 287 45.68 -17.78 9.80
C LEU A 287 45.26 -18.00 11.27
N VAL A 288 45.01 -19.25 11.67
CA VAL A 288 44.62 -19.59 13.04
C VAL A 288 45.70 -19.17 14.04
N HIS A 289 46.97 -19.48 13.76
CA HIS A 289 48.07 -19.08 14.63
C HIS A 289 48.21 -17.55 14.73
N GLY A 290 48.05 -16.85 13.60
CA GLY A 290 48.04 -15.38 13.56
C GLY A 290 46.93 -14.79 14.44
N ILE A 291 45.74 -15.36 14.40
CA ILE A 291 44.60 -14.96 15.22
C ILE A 291 44.85 -15.24 16.71
N GLU A 292 45.34 -16.43 17.07
CA GLU A 292 45.71 -16.76 18.46
C GLU A 292 46.74 -15.76 19.03
N LYS A 293 47.70 -15.34 18.19
CA LYS A 293 48.71 -14.34 18.56
C LYS A 293 48.10 -12.97 18.79
N ILE A 294 47.22 -12.49 17.91
CA ILE A 294 46.54 -11.19 18.06
C ILE A 294 45.68 -11.17 19.32
N LEU A 295 44.97 -12.28 19.61
CA LEU A 295 44.14 -12.43 20.81
C LEU A 295 44.95 -12.70 22.09
N GLY A 296 46.26 -12.90 21.99
CA GLY A 296 47.13 -13.20 23.13
C GLY A 296 46.89 -14.58 23.77
N LYS A 297 46.26 -15.51 23.04
CA LYS A 297 45.97 -16.89 23.47
C LYS A 297 47.20 -17.83 23.33
N ASP A 298 48.30 -17.36 22.74
CA ASP A 298 49.56 -18.12 22.54
C ASP A 298 50.48 -18.18 23.79
N LYS A 299 50.01 -17.75 24.97
CA LYS A 299 50.85 -17.66 26.19
C LYS A 299 51.18 -19.01 26.87
N ASN A 300 50.87 -20.15 26.26
CA ASN A 300 51.13 -21.48 26.83
C ASN A 300 51.84 -22.45 25.88
N ARG A 301 52.85 -21.98 25.13
CA ARG A 301 53.81 -22.86 24.47
C ARG A 301 55.19 -22.71 25.10
N ILE A 302 55.38 -23.33 26.26
CA ILE A 302 56.72 -23.60 26.81
C ILE A 302 57.41 -24.54 25.82
N VAL A 303 58.49 -24.04 25.23
CA VAL A 303 59.43 -24.80 24.42
C VAL A 303 60.10 -25.83 25.35
N GLU A 304 59.70 -27.10 25.23
CA GLU A 304 60.39 -28.22 25.87
C GLU A 304 61.80 -28.35 25.26
N LYS A 305 62.78 -27.83 26.01
CA LYS A 305 64.19 -28.13 25.80
C LYS A 305 64.42 -29.55 26.33
N VAL A 306 64.62 -30.49 25.41
CA VAL A 306 65.06 -31.86 25.71
C VAL A 306 66.38 -31.81 26.47
N VAL A 307 66.36 -32.21 27.75
CA VAL A 307 67.53 -32.69 28.47
C VAL A 307 67.24 -34.13 28.86
N ARG A 308 68.05 -35.03 28.32
CA ARG A 308 68.12 -36.43 28.74
C ARG A 308 68.62 -36.51 30.17
N VAL A 309 67.93 -37.31 30.99
CA VAL A 309 68.57 -38.11 32.03
C VAL A 309 67.87 -39.47 32.02
N ASP A 310 68.63 -40.49 31.65
CA ASP A 310 68.32 -41.88 31.98
C ASP A 310 68.35 -42.05 33.50
N GLU A 311 67.40 -42.78 34.06
CA GLU A 311 67.71 -43.88 34.99
C GLU A 311 66.46 -44.72 35.29
N ASN A 312 66.58 -45.99 34.95
CA ASN A 312 65.68 -47.07 35.32
C ASN A 312 65.98 -47.50 36.77
N ALA A 313 65.01 -47.42 37.68
CA ALA A 313 64.89 -48.31 38.84
C ALA A 313 63.54 -48.13 39.60
N ASN A 314 62.70 -49.18 39.60
CA ASN A 314 61.62 -49.52 40.56
C ASN A 314 60.85 -48.37 41.26
N SER A 315 59.71 -47.94 40.70
CA SER A 315 58.94 -46.78 41.20
C SER A 315 57.74 -47.07 42.12
N ALA A 316 57.25 -48.32 42.26
CA ALA A 316 56.01 -48.55 43.01
C ALA A 316 56.12 -48.35 44.55
N SER A 317 57.34 -48.32 45.11
CA SER A 317 57.56 -48.32 46.58
C SER A 317 57.69 -46.92 47.22
N LYS A 318 57.95 -45.85 46.44
CA LYS A 318 58.34 -44.54 47.02
C LYS A 318 57.17 -43.61 47.35
N TYR A 319 56.03 -43.73 46.67
CA TYR A 319 54.90 -42.78 46.79
C TYR A 319 53.58 -43.40 47.33
N ALA A 320 53.53 -44.73 47.54
CA ALA A 320 52.32 -45.41 48.03
C ALA A 320 51.77 -44.84 49.37
N PRO A 321 52.59 -44.52 50.39
CA PRO A 321 52.08 -43.95 51.65
C PRO A 321 51.51 -42.53 51.50
N LEU A 322 51.94 -41.76 50.49
CA LEU A 322 51.40 -40.44 50.19
C LEU A 322 50.04 -40.55 49.52
N LEU A 323 49.88 -41.54 48.63
CA LEU A 323 48.63 -41.83 47.93
C LEU A 323 47.56 -42.34 48.90
N GLU A 324 47.92 -43.23 49.82
CA GLU A 324 47.02 -43.72 50.87
C GLU A 324 46.54 -42.58 51.79
N ARG A 325 47.44 -41.67 52.19
CA ARG A 325 47.05 -40.47 52.95
C ARG A 325 46.15 -39.53 52.16
N ALA A 326 46.36 -39.40 50.86
CA ALA A 326 45.51 -38.57 50.02
C ALA A 326 44.07 -39.10 49.95
N TRP A 327 43.90 -40.43 49.90
CA TRP A 327 42.59 -41.07 50.02
C TRP A 327 41.93 -40.80 51.37
N ILE A 328 42.67 -40.95 52.48
CA ILE A 328 42.16 -40.63 53.83
C ILE A 328 41.69 -39.17 53.90
N PHE A 329 42.48 -38.22 53.39
CA PHE A 329 42.06 -36.82 53.36
C PHE A 329 40.85 -36.57 52.47
N LEU A 330 40.70 -37.31 51.38
CA LEU A 330 39.51 -37.24 50.52
C LEU A 330 38.26 -37.75 51.25
N GLU A 331 38.38 -38.87 51.98
CA GLU A 331 37.31 -39.45 52.81
C GLU A 331 36.88 -38.52 53.95
N ASP A 332 37.87 -37.89 54.60
CA ASP A 332 37.70 -36.87 55.64
C ASP A 332 37.17 -35.53 55.11
N LYS A 333 36.86 -35.42 53.81
CA LYS A 333 36.43 -34.20 53.11
C LYS A 333 37.44 -33.04 53.21
N ASN A 334 38.70 -33.37 53.45
CA ASN A 334 39.80 -32.43 53.48
C ASN A 334 40.43 -32.28 52.08
N TRP A 335 39.68 -31.65 51.18
CA TRP A 335 40.01 -31.53 49.76
C TRP A 335 41.36 -30.87 49.50
N ASN A 336 41.71 -29.88 50.32
CA ASN A 336 42.96 -29.14 50.16
C ASN A 336 44.16 -30.03 50.48
N LYS A 337 44.12 -30.79 51.58
CA LYS A 337 45.18 -31.75 51.91
C LYS A 337 45.23 -32.91 50.92
N ALA A 338 44.07 -33.39 50.45
CA ALA A 338 44.02 -34.43 49.42
C ALA A 338 44.74 -33.97 48.14
N ARG A 339 44.48 -32.74 47.66
CA ARG A 339 45.19 -32.17 46.50
C ARG A 339 46.68 -31.99 46.77
N GLU A 340 47.07 -31.44 47.92
CA GLU A 340 48.49 -31.23 48.27
C GLU A 340 49.28 -32.54 48.23
N TYR A 341 48.75 -33.60 48.82
CA TYR A 341 49.41 -34.91 48.85
C TYR A 341 49.46 -35.56 47.47
N VAL A 342 48.42 -35.37 46.66
CA VAL A 342 48.39 -35.83 45.27
C VAL A 342 49.39 -35.10 44.39
N GLU A 343 49.55 -33.79 44.52
CA GLU A 343 50.59 -33.05 43.76
C GLU A 343 51.98 -33.60 44.09
N ARG A 344 52.25 -33.89 45.36
CA ARG A 344 53.51 -34.53 45.77
C ARG A 344 53.70 -35.93 45.17
N VAL A 345 52.62 -36.69 44.98
CA VAL A 345 52.67 -37.97 44.26
C VAL A 345 52.95 -37.74 42.78
N LEU A 346 52.33 -36.73 42.16
CA LEU A 346 52.51 -36.39 40.75
C LEU A 346 53.90 -35.80 40.45
N ASP A 347 54.51 -35.09 41.40
CA ASP A 347 55.91 -34.64 41.31
C ASP A 347 56.88 -35.83 41.25
N MET A 348 56.56 -36.93 41.95
CA MET A 348 57.37 -38.16 41.96
C MET A 348 57.03 -39.10 40.80
N ASN A 349 55.75 -39.22 40.45
CA ASN A 349 55.24 -40.02 39.36
C ASN A 349 54.13 -39.26 38.61
N PRO A 350 54.49 -38.50 37.55
CA PRO A 350 53.54 -37.74 36.74
C PRO A 350 52.52 -38.60 35.99
N LYS A 351 52.73 -39.93 35.94
CA LYS A 351 51.89 -40.92 35.26
C LYS A 351 51.07 -41.77 36.25
N CYS A 352 50.84 -41.30 37.47
CA CYS A 352 49.98 -42.00 38.43
C CYS A 352 48.49 -41.70 38.15
N GLY A 353 47.77 -42.65 37.53
CA GLY A 353 46.33 -42.47 37.23
C GLY A 353 45.45 -42.29 38.46
N GLU A 354 45.75 -42.99 39.56
CA GLU A 354 44.99 -42.90 40.81
C GLU A 354 45.12 -41.53 41.50
N ALA A 355 46.31 -40.91 41.39
CA ALA A 355 46.53 -39.54 41.84
C ALA A 355 45.63 -38.55 41.09
N TYR A 356 45.50 -38.67 39.76
CA TYR A 356 44.57 -37.85 38.98
C TYR A 356 43.10 -38.10 39.34
N LEU A 357 42.70 -39.33 39.73
CA LEU A 357 41.35 -39.61 40.24
C LEU A 357 41.07 -38.84 41.53
N ILE A 358 41.97 -38.92 42.51
CA ILE A 358 41.81 -38.21 43.79
C ILE A 358 41.76 -36.69 43.55
N LYS A 359 42.59 -36.17 42.64
CA LYS A 359 42.56 -34.75 42.23
C LYS A 359 41.20 -34.34 41.66
N MET A 360 40.65 -35.16 40.76
CA MET A 360 39.33 -34.95 40.16
C MET A 360 38.22 -34.95 41.21
N LEU A 361 38.22 -35.96 42.08
CA LEU A 361 37.25 -36.09 43.17
C LEU A 361 37.33 -34.90 44.14
N ALA A 362 38.53 -34.46 44.52
CA ALA A 362 38.74 -33.29 45.37
C ALA A 362 38.35 -31.97 44.68
N GLY A 363 38.46 -31.89 43.35
CA GLY A 363 37.96 -30.76 42.56
C GLY A 363 36.42 -30.72 42.55
N MET A 364 35.78 -31.88 42.48
CA MET A 364 34.32 -32.04 42.51
C MET A 364 33.74 -32.08 43.93
N SER A 365 34.57 -31.98 44.96
CA SER A 365 34.18 -32.12 46.38
C SER A 365 33.48 -33.46 46.68
N LEU A 366 33.92 -34.54 46.05
CA LEU A 366 33.43 -35.90 46.22
C LEU A 366 34.39 -36.69 47.12
N ASN A 367 33.85 -37.35 48.15
CA ASN A 367 34.66 -38.10 49.12
C ASN A 367 34.90 -39.57 48.75
N ASN A 368 34.32 -40.07 47.66
CA ASN A 368 34.52 -41.42 47.19
C ASN A 368 34.23 -41.53 45.68
N ARG A 369 34.81 -42.53 45.03
CA ARG A 369 34.66 -42.73 43.57
C ARG A 369 33.24 -43.14 43.14
N ASN A 370 32.47 -43.83 43.99
CA ASN A 370 31.09 -44.24 43.67
C ASN A 370 30.14 -43.05 43.49
N ALA A 371 30.45 -41.91 44.13
CA ALA A 371 29.69 -40.67 43.98
C ALA A 371 29.69 -40.13 42.54
N LEU A 372 30.71 -40.47 41.74
CA LEU A 372 30.80 -40.06 40.33
C LEU A 372 29.62 -40.54 39.49
N LYS A 373 29.05 -41.72 39.80
CA LYS A 373 27.88 -42.26 39.07
C LYS A 373 26.65 -41.34 39.11
N ASN A 374 26.57 -40.48 40.12
CA ASN A 374 25.48 -39.53 40.31
C ASN A 374 25.84 -38.10 39.92
N TRP A 375 27.04 -37.89 39.37
CA TRP A 375 27.46 -36.58 38.90
C TRP A 375 26.58 -36.08 37.77
N SER A 376 26.44 -34.75 37.68
CA SER A 376 25.48 -34.09 36.80
C SER A 376 25.98 -33.89 35.37
N HIS A 377 27.30 -33.96 35.13
CA HIS A 377 27.94 -33.63 33.86
C HIS A 377 28.87 -34.76 33.38
N PRO A 378 29.06 -34.94 32.06
CA PRO A 378 30.00 -35.92 31.52
C PRO A 378 31.41 -35.70 32.07
N LEU A 379 32.11 -36.80 32.34
CA LEU A 379 33.44 -36.81 32.91
C LEU A 379 34.53 -36.50 31.86
N ASP A 380 34.26 -36.74 30.58
CA ASP A 380 35.21 -36.51 29.47
C ASP A 380 35.59 -35.04 29.24
N GLY A 381 34.77 -34.10 29.72
CA GLY A 381 35.08 -32.67 29.74
C GLY A 381 36.19 -32.28 30.71
N TYR A 382 36.51 -33.12 31.70
CA TYR A 382 37.53 -32.81 32.72
C TYR A 382 38.93 -33.26 32.29
N ASP A 383 39.91 -32.39 32.49
CA ASP A 383 41.30 -32.70 32.10
C ASP A 383 41.90 -33.84 32.93
N GLU A 384 41.54 -33.93 34.21
CA GLU A 384 41.92 -35.05 35.06
C GLU A 384 41.40 -36.39 34.51
N TYR A 385 40.16 -36.43 34.00
CA TYR A 385 39.62 -37.63 33.37
C TYR A 385 40.44 -38.06 32.16
N LYS A 386 40.82 -37.12 31.28
CA LYS A 386 41.70 -37.41 30.13
C LYS A 386 43.06 -37.95 30.58
N LYS A 387 43.61 -37.43 31.68
CA LYS A 387 44.88 -37.91 32.26
C LYS A 387 44.73 -39.31 32.85
N ILE A 388 43.60 -39.64 33.48
CA ILE A 388 43.29 -41.00 33.96
C ILE A 388 43.15 -41.96 32.77
N MET A 389 42.47 -41.55 31.69
CA MET A 389 42.36 -42.37 30.47
C MET A 389 43.72 -42.65 29.82
N LYS A 390 44.69 -41.74 29.98
CA LYS A 390 46.05 -41.89 29.45
C LYS A 390 46.98 -42.71 30.35
N TYR A 391 46.91 -42.53 31.66
CA TYR A 391 47.91 -43.03 32.62
C TYR A 391 47.38 -44.03 33.66
N GLY A 392 46.07 -44.21 33.77
CA GLY A 392 45.46 -45.20 34.67
C GLY A 392 45.71 -46.62 34.22
N ASP A 393 45.47 -47.56 35.14
CA ASP A 393 45.32 -48.97 34.80
C ASP A 393 43.98 -49.22 34.08
N ASP A 394 43.84 -50.40 33.49
CA ASP A 394 42.68 -50.74 32.69
C ASP A 394 41.41 -50.91 33.53
N GLU A 395 41.52 -51.28 34.81
CA GLU A 395 40.39 -51.43 35.73
C GLU A 395 39.75 -50.06 36.02
N LEU A 396 40.57 -49.08 36.41
CA LEU A 396 40.15 -47.71 36.68
C LEU A 396 39.57 -47.03 35.44
N LYS A 397 40.18 -47.24 34.26
CA LYS A 397 39.65 -46.71 33.01
C LYS A 397 38.25 -47.26 32.72
N ASN A 398 38.09 -48.57 32.82
CA ASN A 398 36.81 -49.23 32.55
C ASN A 398 35.73 -48.77 33.53
N GLU A 399 36.04 -48.62 34.82
CA GLU A 399 35.10 -48.11 35.83
C GLU A 399 34.61 -46.69 35.48
N LEU A 400 35.54 -45.76 35.22
CA LEU A 400 35.19 -44.37 34.91
C LEU A 400 34.47 -44.22 33.56
N MET A 401 34.83 -45.03 32.56
CA MET A 401 34.09 -45.07 31.28
C MET A 401 32.63 -45.51 31.49
N GLN A 402 32.38 -46.50 32.35
CA GLN A 402 31.02 -46.93 32.68
C GLN A 402 30.24 -45.81 33.40
N TYR A 403 30.86 -45.10 34.34
CA TYR A 403 30.21 -43.96 35.01
C TYR A 403 29.90 -42.84 34.02
N ASN A 404 30.85 -42.47 33.15
CA ASN A 404 30.62 -41.44 32.13
C ASN A 404 29.44 -41.82 31.22
N LYS A 405 29.39 -43.08 30.76
CA LYS A 405 28.30 -43.59 29.93
C LYS A 405 26.93 -43.43 30.59
N ILE A 406 26.81 -43.79 31.88
CA ILE A 406 25.55 -43.66 32.64
C ILE A 406 25.11 -42.19 32.74
N ILE A 407 26.05 -41.26 32.92
CA ILE A 407 25.77 -39.83 33.02
C ILE A 407 25.27 -39.30 31.66
N VAL A 408 25.99 -39.62 30.58
CA VAL A 408 25.63 -39.23 29.21
C VAL A 408 24.26 -39.77 28.81
N ASP A 409 23.98 -41.04 29.07
CA ASP A 409 22.68 -41.65 28.75
C ASP A 409 21.53 -40.98 29.53
N ARG A 410 21.76 -40.62 30.80
CA ARG A 410 20.77 -39.89 31.62
C ARG A 410 20.50 -38.49 31.08
N GLN A 411 21.53 -37.77 30.67
CA GLN A 411 21.39 -36.43 30.08
C GLN A 411 20.64 -36.49 28.76
N ARG A 412 21.03 -37.42 27.88
CA ARG A 412 20.36 -37.64 26.59
C ARG A 412 18.88 -37.94 26.76
N LYS A 413 18.50 -38.76 27.74
CA LYS A 413 17.09 -39.06 28.03
C LYS A 413 16.31 -37.81 28.48
N LYS A 414 16.88 -37.00 29.37
CA LYS A 414 16.24 -35.73 29.81
C LYS A 414 16.06 -34.75 28.67
N GLU A 415 17.06 -34.64 27.79
CA GLU A 415 17.00 -33.77 26.63
C GLU A 415 15.93 -34.24 25.62
N GLN A 416 15.84 -35.55 25.39
CA GLN A 416 14.77 -36.13 24.57
C GLN A 416 13.38 -35.82 25.13
N GLU A 417 13.15 -36.04 26.43
CA GLU A 417 11.87 -35.75 27.09
C GLU A 417 11.51 -34.25 27.00
N LEU A 418 12.49 -33.35 27.18
CA LEU A 418 12.29 -31.92 27.04
C LEU A 418 11.96 -31.53 25.60
N ASN A 419 12.64 -32.13 24.63
CA ASN A 419 12.41 -31.85 23.21
C ASN A 419 11.03 -32.34 22.77
N GLU A 420 10.61 -33.53 23.18
CA GLU A 420 9.26 -34.06 22.93
C GLU A 420 8.17 -33.16 23.51
N LYS A 421 8.39 -32.59 24.70
CA LYS A 421 7.47 -31.63 25.31
C LYS A 421 7.37 -30.35 24.50
N ARG A 422 8.50 -29.74 24.08
CA ARG A 422 8.50 -28.54 23.22
C ARG A 422 7.76 -28.79 21.90
N MET A 423 8.04 -29.91 21.24
CA MET A 423 7.38 -30.29 19.98
C MET A 423 5.87 -30.51 20.14
N ARG A 424 5.38 -30.84 21.34
CA ARG A 424 3.95 -30.96 21.63
C ARG A 424 3.31 -29.58 21.79
N GLU A 425 3.92 -28.71 22.58
CA GLU A 425 3.46 -27.33 22.82
C GLU A 425 3.42 -26.51 21.52
N GLU A 426 4.42 -26.67 20.64
CA GLU A 426 4.44 -26.01 19.33
C GLU A 426 3.31 -26.50 18.41
N ARG A 427 3.02 -27.81 18.40
CA ARG A 427 1.89 -28.36 17.63
C ARG A 427 0.55 -27.83 18.12
N GLU A 428 0.35 -27.78 19.43
CA GLU A 428 -0.88 -27.24 20.02
C GLU A 428 -1.05 -25.74 19.70
N LEU A 429 0.05 -24.97 19.73
CA LEU A 429 0.05 -23.57 19.34
C LEU A 429 -0.29 -23.38 17.85
N TYR A 430 0.27 -24.21 16.97
CA TYR A 430 -0.01 -24.18 15.54
C TYR A 430 -1.49 -24.48 15.25
N GLU A 431 -2.04 -25.56 15.83
CA GLU A 431 -3.46 -25.92 15.66
C GLU A 431 -4.41 -24.89 16.26
N ARG A 432 -4.03 -24.21 17.35
CA ARG A 432 -4.82 -23.08 17.88
C ARG A 432 -4.85 -21.91 16.90
N LYS A 433 -3.70 -21.48 16.39
CA LYS A 433 -3.61 -20.38 15.41
C LYS A 433 -4.41 -20.70 14.14
N LYS A 434 -4.33 -21.94 13.66
CA LYS A 434 -5.09 -22.41 12.51
C LYS A 434 -6.61 -22.28 12.74
N ARG A 435 -7.12 -22.74 13.89
CA ARG A 435 -8.54 -22.60 14.26
C ARG A 435 -8.98 -21.14 14.37
N GLU A 436 -8.18 -20.29 15.00
CA GLU A 436 -8.46 -18.85 15.10
C GLU A 436 -8.54 -18.18 13.71
N GLU A 437 -7.67 -18.59 12.77
CA GLU A 437 -7.71 -18.09 11.40
C GLU A 437 -8.94 -18.57 10.63
N GLU A 438 -9.31 -19.85 10.77
CA GLU A 438 -10.53 -20.42 10.18
C GLU A 438 -11.79 -19.72 10.72
N GLU A 439 -11.88 -19.50 12.02
CA GLU A 439 -12.98 -18.74 12.63
C GLU A 439 -13.03 -17.28 12.14
N ARG A 440 -11.87 -16.63 12.00
CA ARG A 440 -11.79 -15.28 11.45
C ARG A 440 -12.31 -15.23 10.02
N LYS A 441 -11.93 -16.20 9.17
CA LYS A 441 -12.41 -16.32 7.79
C LYS A 441 -13.92 -16.52 7.75
N ALA A 442 -14.46 -17.41 8.59
CA ALA A 442 -15.90 -17.65 8.68
C ALA A 442 -16.69 -16.39 9.10
N ARG A 443 -16.18 -15.63 10.09
CA ARG A 443 -16.80 -14.36 10.51
C ARG A 443 -16.79 -13.30 9.41
N LEU A 444 -15.70 -13.19 8.65
CA LEU A 444 -15.59 -12.26 7.53
C LEU A 444 -16.56 -12.64 6.40
N GLU A 445 -16.70 -13.93 6.10
CA GLU A 445 -17.63 -14.41 5.08
C GLU A 445 -19.09 -14.13 5.46
N LYS A 446 -19.45 -14.37 6.73
CA LYS A 446 -20.79 -14.01 7.23
C LYS A 446 -21.09 -12.52 7.06
N LYS A 447 -20.15 -11.64 7.43
CA LYS A 447 -20.32 -10.18 7.24
C LYS A 447 -20.43 -9.78 5.77
N ARG A 448 -19.72 -10.46 4.86
CA ARG A 448 -19.87 -10.23 3.41
C ARG A 448 -21.28 -10.56 2.96
N GLN A 449 -21.82 -11.70 3.37
CA GLN A 449 -23.18 -12.11 3.02
C GLN A 449 -24.22 -11.11 3.53
N GLU A 450 -24.08 -10.61 4.76
CA GLU A 450 -24.94 -9.57 5.32
C GLU A 450 -24.90 -8.27 4.51
N ILE A 451 -23.71 -7.84 4.06
CA ILE A 451 -23.56 -6.66 3.19
C ILE A 451 -24.26 -6.89 1.85
N TYR A 452 -24.06 -8.06 1.21
CA TYR A 452 -24.73 -8.36 -0.06
C TYR A 452 -26.25 -8.36 0.09
N ALA A 453 -26.79 -9.02 1.12
CA ALA A 453 -28.23 -9.09 1.38
C ALA A 453 -28.86 -7.69 1.56
N LYS A 454 -28.16 -6.76 2.23
CA LYS A 454 -28.64 -5.39 2.45
C LYS A 454 -28.90 -4.60 1.16
N TYR A 455 -28.13 -4.87 0.11
CA TYR A 455 -28.20 -4.13 -1.16
C TYR A 455 -28.90 -4.92 -2.27
N ASP A 456 -29.17 -6.20 -2.08
CA ASP A 456 -29.72 -7.10 -3.09
C ASP A 456 -31.11 -6.62 -3.57
N ASP A 457 -32.04 -6.37 -2.65
CA ASP A 457 -33.39 -5.87 -2.96
C ASP A 457 -33.35 -4.56 -3.78
N THR A 458 -32.44 -3.65 -3.42
CA THR A 458 -32.29 -2.36 -4.10
C THR A 458 -31.75 -2.55 -5.53
N ILE A 459 -30.77 -3.44 -5.71
CA ILE A 459 -30.21 -3.75 -7.02
C ILE A 459 -31.25 -4.45 -7.90
N GLN A 460 -31.95 -5.45 -7.37
CA GLN A 460 -32.98 -6.20 -8.10
C GLN A 460 -34.15 -5.30 -8.50
N SER A 461 -34.65 -4.47 -7.56
CA SER A 461 -35.76 -3.55 -7.82
C SER A 461 -35.42 -2.53 -8.93
N ASN A 462 -34.24 -1.91 -8.87
CA ASN A 462 -33.83 -0.91 -9.87
C ASN A 462 -33.53 -1.56 -11.24
N ARG A 463 -32.98 -2.78 -11.28
CA ARG A 463 -32.81 -3.53 -12.54
C ARG A 463 -34.15 -3.84 -13.18
N LYS A 464 -35.12 -4.31 -12.38
CA LYS A 464 -36.47 -4.61 -12.88
C LYS A 464 -37.13 -3.35 -13.45
N LYS A 465 -37.10 -2.23 -12.72
CA LYS A 465 -37.64 -0.95 -13.20
C LYS A 465 -36.97 -0.46 -14.49
N ALA A 466 -35.66 -0.60 -14.60
CA ALA A 466 -34.94 -0.25 -15.82
C ALA A 466 -35.37 -1.13 -17.00
N GLN A 467 -35.59 -2.42 -16.76
CA GLN A 467 -36.03 -3.37 -17.79
C GLN A 467 -37.48 -3.14 -18.22
N ASP A 468 -38.38 -2.86 -17.28
CA ASP A 468 -39.78 -2.53 -17.57
C ASP A 468 -39.85 -1.27 -18.46
N LEU A 469 -39.07 -0.23 -18.13
CA LEU A 469 -38.98 0.99 -18.95
C LEU A 469 -38.33 0.76 -20.32
N GLU A 470 -37.38 -0.17 -20.43
CA GLU A 470 -36.77 -0.53 -21.72
C GLU A 470 -37.80 -1.20 -22.64
N ASN A 471 -38.69 -2.02 -22.09
CA ASN A 471 -39.80 -2.63 -22.84
C ASN A 471 -40.81 -1.56 -23.30
N GLU A 472 -41.22 -0.65 -22.42
CA GLU A 472 -42.14 0.45 -22.79
C GLU A 472 -41.53 1.37 -23.85
N LYS A 473 -40.23 1.66 -23.75
CA LYS A 473 -39.49 2.42 -24.77
C LYS A 473 -39.51 1.68 -26.11
N HIS A 474 -39.37 0.36 -26.12
CA HIS A 474 -39.38 -0.43 -27.36
C HIS A 474 -40.67 -0.23 -28.14
N GLU A 475 -41.83 -0.24 -27.48
CA GLU A 475 -43.13 0.01 -28.11
C GLU A 475 -43.22 1.40 -28.74
N ILE A 476 -42.63 2.42 -28.11
CA ILE A 476 -42.58 3.79 -28.65
C ILE A 476 -41.70 3.84 -29.90
N VAL A 477 -40.53 3.19 -29.85
CA VAL A 477 -39.62 3.12 -31.00
C VAL A 477 -40.29 2.43 -32.18
N GLU A 478 -41.02 1.33 -31.96
CA GLU A 478 -41.79 0.67 -33.00
C GLU A 478 -42.86 1.59 -33.62
N LYS A 479 -43.58 2.36 -32.80
CA LYS A 479 -44.54 3.37 -33.29
C LYS A 479 -43.86 4.45 -34.12
N ILE A 480 -42.70 4.95 -33.69
CA ILE A 480 -41.91 5.93 -34.45
C ILE A 480 -41.50 5.35 -35.81
N ILE A 481 -41.06 4.09 -35.86
CA ILE A 481 -40.68 3.42 -37.12
C ILE A 481 -41.89 3.34 -38.06
N ALA A 482 -43.05 2.90 -37.54
CA ALA A 482 -44.27 2.80 -38.33
C ALA A 482 -44.74 4.16 -38.87
N LEU A 483 -44.73 5.21 -38.04
CA LEU A 483 -45.09 6.57 -38.46
C LEU A 483 -44.11 7.14 -39.49
N ASN A 484 -42.81 6.87 -39.35
CA ASN A 484 -41.82 7.27 -40.35
C ASN A 484 -42.07 6.57 -41.70
N ALA A 485 -42.42 5.28 -41.69
CA ALA A 485 -42.77 4.57 -42.92
C ALA A 485 -44.02 5.15 -43.59
N ASN A 486 -45.05 5.49 -42.80
CA ASN A 486 -46.25 6.16 -43.29
C ASN A 486 -45.93 7.56 -43.86
N LYS A 487 -45.10 8.33 -43.15
CA LYS A 487 -44.65 9.66 -43.61
C LYS A 487 -43.95 9.58 -44.97
N ILE A 488 -43.12 8.57 -45.20
CA ILE A 488 -42.46 8.36 -46.50
C ILE A 488 -43.51 8.15 -47.60
N GLN A 489 -44.50 7.28 -47.37
CA GLN A 489 -45.58 7.03 -48.33
C GLN A 489 -46.39 8.30 -48.65
N ILE A 490 -46.71 9.10 -47.63
CA ILE A 490 -47.43 10.37 -47.78
C ILE A 490 -46.58 11.40 -48.55
N SER A 491 -45.29 11.51 -48.23
CA SER A 491 -44.33 12.37 -48.95
C SER A 491 -44.25 11.99 -50.44
N ASP A 492 -44.23 10.71 -50.77
CA ASP A 492 -44.18 10.26 -52.16
C ASP A 492 -45.50 10.56 -52.89
N ARG A 493 -46.66 10.35 -52.25
CA ARG A 493 -47.97 10.77 -52.77
C ARG A 493 -48.02 12.29 -52.98
N LYS A 494 -47.49 13.07 -52.03
CA LYS A 494 -47.43 14.53 -52.10
C LYS A 494 -46.64 15.02 -53.31
N LYS A 495 -45.46 14.44 -53.57
CA LYS A 495 -44.62 14.78 -54.74
C LYS A 495 -45.33 14.53 -56.06
N GLU A 496 -46.12 13.46 -56.15
CA GLU A 496 -46.87 13.15 -57.36
C GLU A 496 -48.03 14.13 -57.58
N LEU A 497 -48.77 14.47 -56.52
CA LEU A 497 -49.83 15.48 -56.57
C LEU A 497 -49.30 16.91 -56.78
N GLU A 498 -48.08 17.21 -56.32
CA GLU A 498 -47.46 18.54 -56.44
C GLU A 498 -47.35 19.00 -57.90
N LYS A 499 -47.03 18.08 -58.81
CA LYS A 499 -46.97 18.37 -60.26
C LYS A 499 -48.33 18.84 -60.78
N GLN A 500 -49.39 18.11 -60.45
CA GLN A 500 -50.76 18.43 -60.87
C GLN A 500 -51.27 19.70 -60.19
N TYR A 501 -50.92 19.90 -58.92
CA TYR A 501 -51.27 21.10 -58.16
C TYR A 501 -50.70 22.37 -58.82
N ASN A 502 -49.43 22.36 -59.22
CA ASN A 502 -48.75 23.53 -59.78
C ASN A 502 -49.40 24.04 -61.08
N GLU A 503 -50.04 23.18 -61.86
CA GLU A 503 -50.75 23.57 -63.10
C GLU A 503 -52.04 24.37 -62.82
N VAL A 504 -52.73 24.06 -61.72
CA VAL A 504 -54.06 24.64 -61.42
C VAL A 504 -54.05 25.64 -60.26
N ALA A 505 -52.98 25.67 -59.45
CA ALA A 505 -52.86 26.50 -58.25
C ALA A 505 -53.06 28.00 -58.53
N GLY A 506 -52.46 28.52 -59.60
CA GLY A 506 -52.59 29.92 -59.99
C GLY A 506 -54.03 30.33 -60.32
N ILE A 507 -54.78 29.42 -60.96
CA ILE A 507 -56.18 29.63 -61.34
C ILE A 507 -57.08 29.55 -60.09
N TYR A 508 -56.86 28.54 -59.24
CA TYR A 508 -57.58 28.37 -57.98
C TYR A 508 -57.39 29.58 -57.05
N ASN A 509 -56.15 30.01 -56.82
CA ASN A 509 -55.84 31.15 -55.96
C ASN A 509 -56.46 32.44 -56.49
N SER A 510 -56.44 32.63 -57.81
CA SER A 510 -57.10 33.77 -58.46
C SER A 510 -58.63 33.74 -58.29
N ALA A 511 -59.25 32.55 -58.38
CA ALA A 511 -60.68 32.38 -58.15
C ALA A 511 -61.06 32.63 -56.68
N MET A 512 -60.29 32.11 -55.73
CA MET A 512 -60.48 32.33 -54.29
C MET A 512 -60.30 33.81 -53.92
N LYS A 513 -59.25 34.46 -54.42
CA LYS A 513 -59.01 35.91 -54.22
C LYS A 513 -60.11 36.77 -54.81
N LYS A 514 -60.71 36.39 -55.94
CA LYS A 514 -61.89 37.07 -56.50
C LYS A 514 -63.13 36.92 -55.60
N ILE A 515 -63.29 35.79 -54.91
CA ILE A 515 -64.37 35.61 -53.93
C ILE A 515 -64.12 36.47 -52.70
N GLU A 516 -62.89 36.48 -52.17
CA GLU A 516 -62.51 37.29 -51.00
C GLU A 516 -62.59 38.78 -51.26
N THR A 517 -62.02 39.28 -52.36
CA THR A 517 -62.16 40.70 -52.72
C THR A 517 -63.62 41.12 -52.98
N LYS A 518 -64.48 40.20 -53.45
CA LYS A 518 -65.93 40.45 -53.55
C LYS A 518 -66.65 40.42 -52.20
N LYS A 519 -66.16 39.63 -51.25
CA LYS A 519 -66.62 39.63 -49.86
C LYS A 519 -66.24 40.97 -49.20
N ASP A 520 -64.95 41.32 -49.22
CA ASP A 520 -64.41 42.53 -48.59
C ASP A 520 -65.04 43.81 -49.17
N ARG A 521 -65.21 43.89 -50.50
CA ARG A 521 -65.90 45.04 -51.13
C ARG A 521 -67.36 45.15 -50.72
N ARG A 522 -68.08 44.04 -50.52
CA ARG A 522 -69.49 44.07 -50.14
C ARG A 522 -69.69 44.29 -48.64
N GLU A 523 -68.81 43.76 -47.80
CA GLU A 523 -68.75 44.10 -46.37
C GLU A 523 -68.45 45.60 -46.20
N GLY A 524 -67.47 46.15 -46.94
CA GLY A 524 -67.20 47.58 -46.95
C GLY A 524 -68.37 48.45 -47.44
N VAL A 525 -69.15 48.00 -48.43
CA VAL A 525 -70.39 48.70 -48.85
C VAL A 525 -71.49 48.59 -47.79
N GLY A 526 -71.60 47.45 -47.10
CA GLY A 526 -72.49 47.29 -45.95
C GLY A 526 -72.16 48.26 -44.82
N ASP A 527 -70.87 48.45 -44.54
CA ASP A 527 -70.39 49.39 -43.53
C ASP A 527 -70.69 50.85 -43.92
N ILE A 528 -70.51 51.23 -45.19
CA ILE A 528 -70.84 52.57 -45.70
C ILE A 528 -72.35 52.85 -45.64
N ILE A 529 -73.19 51.87 -46.00
CA ILE A 529 -74.65 51.99 -45.89
C ILE A 529 -75.06 52.10 -44.42
N SER A 530 -74.42 51.36 -43.51
CA SER A 530 -74.67 51.47 -42.08
C SER A 530 -74.34 52.86 -41.53
N LEU A 531 -73.22 53.45 -41.95
CA LEU A 531 -72.80 54.82 -41.60
C LEU A 531 -73.76 55.87 -42.16
N GLY A 532 -74.23 55.71 -43.40
CA GLY A 532 -75.22 56.60 -44.01
C GLY A 532 -76.57 56.56 -43.29
N ILE A 533 -77.03 55.37 -42.88
CA ILE A 533 -78.27 55.20 -42.12
C ILE A 533 -78.14 55.80 -40.71
N TRP A 534 -77.02 55.61 -40.03
CA TRP A 534 -76.73 56.28 -38.75
C TRP A 534 -76.70 57.80 -38.89
N GLY A 535 -76.18 58.33 -39.99
CA GLY A 535 -76.23 59.76 -40.30
C GLY A 535 -77.67 60.28 -40.50
N ILE A 536 -78.50 59.52 -41.22
CA ILE A 536 -79.91 59.89 -41.48
C ILE A 536 -80.78 59.78 -40.21
N THR A 537 -80.58 58.76 -39.37
CA THR A 537 -81.32 58.63 -38.11
C THR A 537 -80.91 59.68 -37.08
N ALA A 538 -79.63 60.06 -37.02
CA ALA A 538 -79.17 61.19 -36.22
C ALA A 538 -79.77 62.53 -36.69
N LEU A 539 -79.85 62.75 -38.02
CA LEU A 539 -80.50 63.92 -38.62
C LEU A 539 -82.02 63.94 -38.38
N ALA A 540 -82.71 62.81 -38.53
CA ALA A 540 -84.14 62.71 -38.25
C ALA A 540 -84.46 62.94 -36.76
N GLY A 541 -83.60 62.47 -35.85
CA GLY A 541 -83.68 62.79 -34.42
C GLY A 541 -83.49 64.29 -34.12
N LEU A 542 -82.59 64.95 -34.84
CA LEU A 542 -82.37 66.40 -34.76
C LEU A 542 -83.56 67.20 -35.30
N VAL A 543 -84.15 66.78 -36.43
CA VAL A 543 -85.32 67.44 -37.03
C VAL A 543 -86.59 67.25 -36.18
N LEU A 544 -86.78 66.07 -35.57
CA LEU A 544 -87.89 65.81 -34.64
C LEU A 544 -87.69 66.50 -33.28
N GLY A 545 -86.44 66.76 -32.86
CA GLY A 545 -86.13 67.52 -31.65
C GLY A 545 -86.27 69.04 -31.79
N ILE A 546 -86.21 69.58 -33.01
CA ILE A 546 -86.32 71.03 -33.28
C ILE A 546 -87.76 71.42 -33.69
N ALA A 547 -88.61 70.49 -34.15
CA ALA A 547 -89.95 70.77 -34.66
C ALA A 547 -91.10 70.81 -33.63
N VAL A 548 -90.83 70.80 -32.32
CA VAL A 548 -91.88 70.96 -31.28
C VAL A 548 -91.36 71.88 -30.18
N PRO A 549 -91.77 73.18 -30.18
CA PRO A 549 -92.92 73.57 -29.37
C PRO A 549 -93.70 74.77 -29.97
N VAL A 550 -94.74 74.52 -30.78
CA VAL A 550 -95.75 75.55 -31.10
C VAL A 550 -97.14 74.92 -31.22
N ILE A 551 -97.62 74.22 -30.18
CA ILE A 551 -99.07 74.08 -29.94
C ILE A 551 -99.32 74.21 -28.44
N TYR A 552 -99.90 75.35 -28.08
CA TYR A 552 -100.29 75.77 -26.74
C TYR A 552 -101.54 74.98 -26.28
N PHE A 553 -101.52 74.38 -25.09
CA PHE A 553 -102.72 73.93 -24.37
C PHE A 553 -102.72 74.55 -22.96
N PRO A 554 -103.76 75.31 -22.56
CA PRO A 554 -103.91 75.86 -21.22
C PRO A 554 -104.75 74.90 -20.35
N ASN A 555 -104.10 74.16 -19.44
CA ASN A 555 -104.50 73.95 -18.04
C ASN A 555 -103.86 72.70 -17.42
N ASN A 556 -103.00 72.96 -16.44
CA ASN A 556 -102.75 72.24 -15.19
C ASN A 556 -102.72 70.70 -15.18
N SER A 557 -101.57 70.13 -15.54
CA SER A 557 -100.95 68.98 -14.83
C SER A 557 -99.44 68.92 -15.14
N SER A 558 -98.70 69.72 -14.41
CA SER A 558 -97.24 69.79 -14.39
C SER A 558 -96.61 68.51 -13.85
N GLY A 559 -95.67 67.93 -14.61
CA GLY A 559 -94.67 66.96 -14.12
C GLY A 559 -94.63 65.61 -14.82
N ILE A 560 -95.78 65.05 -15.23
CA ILE A 560 -95.85 63.66 -15.74
C ILE A 560 -95.69 63.60 -17.27
N ALA A 561 -96.07 64.65 -18.00
CA ALA A 561 -95.98 64.68 -19.46
C ALA A 561 -94.55 64.85 -19.99
N VAL A 562 -93.68 65.61 -19.31
CA VAL A 562 -92.30 65.89 -19.76
C VAL A 562 -91.38 64.69 -19.50
N ILE A 563 -91.53 64.01 -18.36
CA ILE A 563 -90.79 62.78 -18.05
C ILE A 563 -91.26 61.63 -18.94
N SER A 564 -92.58 61.53 -19.20
CA SER A 564 -93.12 60.54 -20.14
C SER A 564 -92.64 60.77 -21.58
N PHE A 565 -92.43 62.02 -22.02
CA PHE A 565 -91.93 62.31 -23.37
C PHE A 565 -90.43 62.05 -23.55
N LEU A 566 -89.61 62.35 -22.54
CA LEU A 566 -88.17 62.01 -22.55
C LEU A 566 -87.94 60.51 -22.44
N LEU A 567 -88.77 59.79 -21.68
CA LEU A 567 -88.78 58.32 -21.69
C LEU A 567 -89.30 57.77 -23.01
N LEU A 568 -90.32 58.38 -23.64
CA LEU A 568 -90.79 57.95 -24.95
C LEU A 568 -89.73 58.17 -26.03
N SER A 569 -88.99 59.28 -26.02
CA SER A 569 -87.91 59.52 -26.99
C SER A 569 -86.71 58.60 -26.76
N LEU A 570 -86.39 58.28 -25.51
CA LEU A 570 -85.34 57.31 -25.16
C LEU A 570 -85.76 55.88 -25.54
N ILE A 571 -87.02 55.51 -25.29
CA ILE A 571 -87.58 54.20 -25.66
C ILE A 571 -87.71 54.08 -27.18
N VAL A 572 -88.16 55.12 -27.90
CA VAL A 572 -88.21 55.11 -29.37
C VAL A 572 -86.80 55.10 -29.98
N GLY A 573 -85.83 55.77 -29.35
CA GLY A 573 -84.42 55.71 -29.77
C GLY A 573 -83.75 54.36 -29.52
N VAL A 574 -83.97 53.75 -28.35
CA VAL A 574 -83.36 52.47 -27.96
C VAL A 574 -84.11 51.29 -28.60
N VAL A 575 -85.44 51.27 -28.58
CA VAL A 575 -86.25 50.23 -29.22
C VAL A 575 -86.24 50.41 -30.74
N GLY A 576 -86.22 51.63 -31.26
CA GLY A 576 -86.00 51.88 -32.69
C GLY A 576 -84.61 51.46 -33.14
N GLY A 577 -83.56 51.79 -32.38
CA GLY A 577 -82.19 51.34 -32.63
C GLY A 577 -82.02 49.82 -32.51
N PHE A 578 -82.69 49.19 -31.55
CA PHE A 578 -82.66 47.74 -31.31
C PHE A 578 -83.50 46.97 -32.34
N LEU A 579 -84.67 47.47 -32.74
CA LEU A 579 -85.49 46.89 -33.80
C LEU A 579 -84.87 47.11 -35.18
N LEU A 580 -84.19 48.23 -35.44
CA LEU A 580 -83.33 48.37 -36.62
C LEU A 580 -82.12 47.43 -36.52
N SER A 581 -81.44 47.27 -35.39
CA SER A 581 -80.35 46.30 -35.31
C SER A 581 -80.81 44.85 -35.48
N MET A 582 -82.03 44.50 -35.02
CA MET A 582 -82.63 43.17 -35.22
C MET A 582 -83.10 42.93 -36.65
N ARG A 583 -83.79 43.89 -37.29
CA ARG A 583 -84.20 43.76 -38.71
C ARG A 583 -83.00 43.80 -39.67
N PHE A 584 -81.85 44.32 -39.23
CA PHE A 584 -80.62 44.40 -40.04
C PHE A 584 -79.59 43.31 -39.70
N GLY A 585 -79.77 42.55 -38.62
CA GLY A 585 -79.13 41.23 -38.46
C GLY A 585 -79.45 40.32 -39.66
N ASP A 586 -80.66 40.47 -40.22
CA ASP A 586 -81.11 39.80 -41.45
C ASP A 586 -80.49 40.39 -42.73
N ILE A 587 -79.86 41.57 -42.70
CA ILE A 587 -79.15 42.10 -43.89
C ILE A 587 -77.79 41.41 -44.07
N LYS A 588 -77.14 40.92 -43.01
CA LYS A 588 -76.03 39.95 -43.16
C LYS A 588 -76.50 38.66 -43.85
N PHE A 589 -77.79 38.32 -43.76
CA PHE A 589 -78.40 37.16 -44.42
C PHE A 589 -78.70 37.40 -45.91
N PHE A 590 -78.85 38.66 -46.36
CA PHE A 590 -79.09 39.02 -47.77
C PHE A 590 -77.83 39.01 -48.65
N PHE A 591 -76.63 39.01 -48.06
CA PHE A 591 -75.37 38.87 -48.79
C PHE A 591 -75.03 37.38 -48.93
N GLY A 592 -75.41 36.81 -50.08
CA GLY A 592 -75.43 35.36 -50.37
C GLY A 592 -74.26 34.53 -49.84
N ASP A 593 -74.56 33.27 -49.54
CA ASP A 593 -73.72 32.32 -48.81
C ASP A 593 -72.33 32.10 -49.47
N TYR A 594 -71.35 32.92 -49.09
CA TYR A 594 -69.98 32.84 -49.57
C TYR A 594 -69.32 31.51 -49.21
N SER A 595 -69.85 30.79 -48.21
CA SER A 595 -69.45 29.42 -47.89
C SER A 595 -69.73 28.48 -49.06
N GLN A 596 -70.93 28.56 -49.65
CA GLN A 596 -71.30 27.77 -50.83
C GLN A 596 -70.47 28.16 -52.06
N ALA A 597 -70.09 29.43 -52.22
CA ALA A 597 -69.24 29.87 -53.32
C ALA A 597 -67.81 29.33 -53.18
N LYS A 598 -67.23 29.36 -51.98
CA LYS A 598 -65.94 28.73 -51.68
C LYS A 598 -66.00 27.21 -51.88
N GLU A 599 -67.08 26.56 -51.45
CA GLU A 599 -67.28 25.12 -51.61
C GLU A 599 -67.41 24.71 -53.09
N LYS A 600 -68.09 25.52 -53.92
CA LYS A 600 -68.15 25.30 -55.38
C LYS A 600 -66.77 25.41 -56.05
N VAL A 601 -65.93 26.36 -55.63
CA VAL A 601 -64.55 26.46 -56.13
C VAL A 601 -63.70 25.28 -55.67
N LYS A 602 -63.82 24.86 -54.40
CA LYS A 602 -63.18 23.64 -53.88
C LYS A 602 -63.58 22.39 -54.67
N LYS A 603 -64.88 22.20 -54.97
CA LYS A 603 -65.38 21.08 -55.81
C LYS A 603 -64.87 21.13 -57.24
N LYS A 604 -64.60 22.33 -57.79
CA LYS A 604 -64.07 22.51 -59.14
C LYS A 604 -62.58 22.21 -59.26
N TYR A 605 -61.82 22.34 -58.16
CA TYR A 605 -60.39 22.10 -58.12
C TYR A 605 -60.04 21.10 -57.00
N PRO A 606 -60.48 19.83 -57.11
CA PRO A 606 -60.30 18.83 -56.06
C PRO A 606 -58.83 18.54 -55.73
N VAL A 607 -57.95 18.57 -56.74
CA VAL A 607 -56.50 18.37 -56.61
C VAL A 607 -55.85 19.37 -55.64
N VAL A 608 -56.32 20.62 -55.60
CA VAL A 608 -55.80 21.65 -54.70
C VAL A 608 -56.17 21.35 -53.24
N VAL A 609 -57.40 20.91 -53.02
CA VAL A 609 -57.88 20.53 -51.68
C VAL A 609 -57.17 19.28 -51.19
N GLU A 610 -57.00 18.29 -52.07
CA GLU A 610 -56.29 17.05 -51.77
C GLU A 610 -54.81 17.28 -51.43
N TYR A 611 -54.11 18.13 -52.20
CA TYR A 611 -52.72 18.52 -51.90
C TYR A 611 -52.59 19.25 -50.56
N GLN A 612 -53.52 20.17 -50.24
CA GLN A 612 -53.55 20.86 -48.94
C GLN A 612 -53.76 19.88 -47.78
N ASN A 613 -54.73 18.96 -47.90
CA ASN A 613 -54.99 17.94 -46.89
C ASN A 613 -53.77 17.03 -46.67
N ILE A 614 -53.07 16.65 -47.73
CA ILE A 614 -51.84 15.82 -47.65
C ILE A 614 -50.70 16.57 -46.95
N CYS A 615 -50.57 17.89 -47.18
CA CYS A 615 -49.58 18.69 -46.48
C CYS A 615 -49.88 18.79 -44.98
N GLU A 616 -51.15 18.97 -44.61
CA GLU A 616 -51.58 18.95 -43.21
C GLU A 616 -51.37 17.57 -42.55
N GLU A 617 -51.66 16.48 -43.29
CA GLU A 617 -51.43 15.09 -42.84
C GLU A 617 -49.94 14.83 -42.56
N GLU A 618 -49.04 15.24 -43.46
CA GLU A 618 -47.59 15.12 -43.28
C GLU A 618 -47.07 15.94 -42.10
N GLU A 619 -47.59 17.16 -41.91
CA GLU A 619 -47.22 18.03 -40.78
C GLU A 619 -47.67 17.42 -39.44
N ASN A 620 -48.88 16.88 -39.36
CA ASN A 620 -49.41 16.23 -38.16
C ASN A 620 -48.58 15.00 -37.77
N ILE A 621 -48.25 14.13 -38.73
CA ILE A 621 -47.39 12.97 -38.48
C ILE A 621 -45.99 13.40 -38.02
N THR A 622 -45.46 14.49 -38.58
CA THR A 622 -44.16 15.03 -38.14
C THR A 622 -44.20 15.48 -36.69
N LYS A 623 -45.24 16.19 -36.27
CA LYS A 623 -45.43 16.60 -34.86
C LYS A 623 -45.55 15.39 -33.93
N GLU A 624 -46.31 14.38 -34.34
CA GLU A 624 -46.49 13.15 -33.55
C GLU A 624 -45.15 12.39 -33.37
N ILE A 625 -44.34 12.28 -34.43
CA ILE A 625 -43.00 11.69 -34.35
C ILE A 625 -42.11 12.48 -33.38
N ASP A 626 -42.14 13.81 -33.43
CA ASP A 626 -41.31 14.65 -32.57
C ASP A 626 -41.71 14.52 -31.09
N ASP A 627 -43.00 14.39 -30.78
CA ASP A 627 -43.47 14.17 -29.41
C ASP A 627 -43.13 12.76 -28.88
N LEU A 628 -43.20 11.74 -29.73
CA LEU A 628 -42.74 10.39 -29.37
C LEU A 628 -41.22 10.35 -29.15
N LYS A 629 -40.41 11.09 -29.93
CA LYS A 629 -38.96 11.20 -29.71
C LYS A 629 -38.61 11.88 -28.38
N LYS A 630 -39.36 12.92 -27.98
CA LYS A 630 -39.21 13.52 -26.64
C LYS A 630 -39.49 12.49 -25.55
N SER A 631 -40.53 11.67 -25.73
CA SER A 631 -40.88 10.59 -24.81
C SER A 631 -39.76 9.55 -24.74
N GLU A 632 -39.21 9.10 -25.87
CA GLU A 632 -38.06 8.20 -25.95
C GLU A 632 -36.85 8.74 -25.16
N GLN A 633 -36.54 10.04 -25.32
CA GLN A 633 -35.46 10.70 -24.59
C GLN A 633 -35.70 10.71 -23.06
N GLN A 634 -36.95 10.89 -22.64
CA GLN A 634 -37.36 10.79 -21.23
C GLN A 634 -37.10 9.37 -20.68
N TYR A 635 -37.49 8.32 -21.42
CA TYR A 635 -37.23 6.93 -21.03
C TYR A 635 -35.72 6.66 -20.90
N ASN A 636 -34.91 7.07 -21.88
CA ASN A 636 -33.46 6.91 -21.82
C ASN A 636 -32.84 7.58 -20.59
N THR A 637 -33.35 8.74 -20.19
CA THR A 637 -32.90 9.46 -18.98
C THR A 637 -33.26 8.68 -17.71
N ASN A 638 -34.49 8.19 -17.60
CA ASN A 638 -34.96 7.43 -16.44
C ASN A 638 -34.21 6.10 -16.28
N ILE A 639 -34.02 5.37 -17.38
CA ILE A 639 -33.29 4.10 -17.41
C ILE A 639 -31.85 4.31 -16.95
N LYS A 640 -31.18 5.35 -17.46
CA LYS A 640 -29.84 5.74 -17.01
C LYS A 640 -29.79 6.01 -15.51
N GLY A 641 -30.79 6.70 -14.95
CA GLY A 641 -30.89 6.95 -13.51
C GLY A 641 -30.96 5.67 -12.67
N TYR A 642 -31.80 4.71 -13.07
CA TYR A 642 -31.90 3.42 -12.37
C TYR A 642 -30.62 2.59 -12.46
N LEU A 643 -29.96 2.57 -13.62
CA LEU A 643 -28.68 1.89 -13.80
C LEU A 643 -27.55 2.54 -12.97
N GLN A 644 -27.52 3.87 -12.88
CA GLN A 644 -26.57 4.59 -12.02
C GLN A 644 -26.79 4.27 -10.54
N ALA A 645 -28.04 4.11 -10.10
CA ALA A 645 -28.34 3.68 -8.73
C ALA A 645 -27.82 2.25 -8.45
N VAL A 646 -27.96 1.33 -9.41
CA VAL A 646 -27.37 -0.02 -9.33
C VAL A 646 -25.85 0.05 -9.20
N THR A 647 -25.18 0.82 -10.06
CA THR A 647 -23.72 1.00 -9.99
C THR A 647 -23.27 1.60 -8.66
N SER A 648 -24.02 2.56 -8.12
CA SER A 648 -23.73 3.19 -6.83
C SER A 648 -23.86 2.20 -5.66
N ALA A 649 -24.89 1.35 -5.68
CA ALA A 649 -25.05 0.27 -4.70
C ALA A 649 -23.90 -0.75 -4.79
N GLN A 650 -23.51 -1.15 -6.00
CA GLN A 650 -22.37 -2.06 -6.21
C GLN A 650 -21.05 -1.46 -5.73
N ASN A 651 -20.82 -0.17 -5.95
CA ASN A 651 -19.64 0.53 -5.43
C ASN A 651 -19.65 0.62 -3.89
N SER A 652 -20.82 0.81 -3.28
CA SER A 652 -20.98 0.80 -1.83
C SER A 652 -20.65 -0.57 -1.23
N ILE A 653 -21.10 -1.66 -1.87
CA ILE A 653 -20.73 -3.04 -1.51
C ILE A 653 -19.21 -3.20 -1.59
N LYS A 654 -18.58 -2.83 -2.71
CA LYS A 654 -17.13 -2.92 -2.89
C LYS A 654 -16.37 -2.17 -1.79
N LYS A 655 -16.81 -0.96 -1.44
CA LYS A 655 -16.18 -0.14 -0.39
C LYS A 655 -16.31 -0.76 1.00
N GLN A 656 -17.48 -1.29 1.35
CA GLN A 656 -17.69 -1.93 2.65
C GLN A 656 -16.96 -3.26 2.76
N ILE A 657 -16.91 -4.05 1.69
CA ILE A 657 -16.12 -5.27 1.62
C ILE A 657 -14.61 -4.98 1.71
N ALA A 658 -14.14 -3.89 1.09
CA ALA A 658 -12.76 -3.46 1.21
C ALA A 658 -12.42 -3.06 2.65
N ALA A 659 -13.33 -2.41 3.37
CA ALA A 659 -13.14 -2.04 4.78
C ALA A 659 -13.18 -3.23 5.77
N LEU A 660 -13.62 -4.41 5.33
CA LEU A 660 -13.57 -5.65 6.13
C LEU A 660 -12.23 -6.39 6.02
N LYS A 661 -11.45 -6.11 4.98
CA LYS A 661 -10.07 -6.61 4.85
C LYS A 661 -9.15 -5.75 5.69
#